data_AF-A0A7V8UEX5-F1
#
_entry.id   AF-A0A7V8UEX5-F1
#
_cell.length_a   1.000
_cell.length_b   1.000
_cell.length_c   1.000
_cell.angle_alpha   90.00
_cell.angle_beta   90.00
_cell.angle_gamma   90.00
#
_symmetry.space_group_name_H-M   'P 1'
#
loop_
_entity.id
_entity.type
_entity.pdbx_description
1 polymer ?
#
loop_
_entity_poly.entity_id
_entity_poly.type
_entity_poly.pdbx_seq_one_letter_code
_entity_poly.pdbx_strand_id
1 'polypeptide(L)'
;MNEATKAQPSPWHEGELTLQRSVGAMEMMAGVGQRQLARTWMPDQHREFYAQLPFVVLGAVDRQGDVWATLRTGQPGFMNSPDPETLQIHFDPQPEDPAQAGMGEGDAIGMLGIELHTRRRNRMNGVVRRRLDQGLEISVSQAYGNCPRYINLRQYSFVDELPAVSRELAVADPLVRRLVTTSDSFYVATYVVRDGERQVDASHRGGKPGFVRMDEDGTLTIPDFSGNLFFNTLGNILLNPRAGLVFVDFQTGALLQMSGSAQVLLDDPQIAAFQGAERLLRFTPQRIVYRPAAIPLRWKDQAEGDSPNSLMTGSWEQTAERLQAEALRTHWRALQVTRVVDESHNIRSFYLQTTDGAGLPRFEAGQHLPVRVLLEGQDVPSIRTYSVSSAPSDDFLRISVKRDGVVSSHLHEQIQASHDIEARAPQGHFTVDPTERRPLVLLAAGVGITPLLSMLREVVYQGKRISRMRPVWLVQSVRHMADLAFREEIDELVARAGDKLRVLRLVSQPPTDGKAGQGYDVAGRIDVALLKQLLPLDDYDYYLCGPGTFTQALYDGLRKLRIPDDRIHAETFGPSTLVRDIEISVPAAEQVPAASEAVKVLFSSSAKEARWEPGSGTLLELAEARGLNPEFSCRGGSCGTCKTRMTQGQVHYLTQPAEPVAEGEVLICCAVPAQGSEPLVLEA
;
A
#
# COMPACT_ATOMS: atom_id res chain seq x y z
N MET A 1 6.57 49.78 11.03
CA MET A 1 6.27 49.32 12.39
C MET A 1 5.76 47.89 12.25
N ASN A 2 6.66 46.93 12.44
CA ASN A 2 6.35 45.50 12.40
C ASN A 2 5.61 45.12 13.68
N GLU A 3 4.30 44.89 13.60
CA GLU A 3 3.69 43.91 14.51
C GLU A 3 4.16 42.55 14.05
N ALA A 4 5.08 41.96 14.80
CA ALA A 4 5.45 40.57 14.65
C ALA A 4 4.17 39.73 14.77
N THR A 5 3.77 39.11 13.65
CA THR A 5 2.76 38.06 13.59
C THR A 5 3.18 36.98 14.59
N LYS A 6 2.60 36.99 15.80
CA LYS A 6 2.68 35.84 16.69
C LYS A 6 2.14 34.66 15.89
N ALA A 7 3.01 33.71 15.55
CA ALA A 7 2.60 32.48 14.90
C ALA A 7 1.48 31.87 15.75
N GLN A 8 0.28 31.74 15.19
CA GLN A 8 -0.80 31.07 15.88
C GLN A 8 -0.34 29.67 16.25
N PRO A 9 -0.54 29.22 17.51
CA PRO A 9 -0.12 27.89 17.92
C PRO A 9 -0.80 26.83 17.05
N SER A 10 -0.04 25.82 16.64
CA SER A 10 -0.56 24.72 15.84
C SER A 10 -1.76 24.06 16.53
N PRO A 11 -2.87 23.82 15.81
CA PRO A 11 -3.98 23.04 16.36
C PRO A 11 -3.59 21.59 16.60
N TRP A 12 -2.54 21.11 15.92
CA TRP A 12 -1.96 19.78 16.10
C TRP A 12 -0.94 19.76 17.23
N HIS A 13 -0.93 18.68 18.01
CA HIS A 13 0.10 18.43 19.03
C HIS A 13 1.25 17.56 18.47
N GLU A 14 2.34 17.42 19.22
CA GLU A 14 3.60 16.86 18.68
C GLU A 14 3.48 15.40 18.18
N GLY A 15 2.63 14.59 18.81
CA GLY A 15 2.38 13.21 18.38
C GLY A 15 1.72 13.14 17.01
N GLU A 16 0.76 14.03 16.73
CA GLU A 16 0.12 14.13 15.41
C GLU A 16 1.13 14.65 14.37
N LEU A 17 1.88 15.70 14.72
CA LEU A 17 2.90 16.27 13.83
C LEU A 17 3.98 15.25 13.47
N THR A 18 4.39 14.41 14.43
CA THR A 18 5.34 13.31 14.18
C THR A 18 4.82 12.34 13.13
N LEU A 19 3.55 11.91 13.25
CA LEU A 19 2.93 10.98 12.30
C LEU A 19 2.61 11.64 10.95
N GLN A 20 2.28 12.93 10.93
CA GLN A 20 2.10 13.69 9.69
C GLN A 20 3.43 13.84 8.95
N ARG A 21 4.53 14.05 9.68
CA ARG A 21 5.87 14.15 9.11
C ARG A 21 6.32 12.82 8.51
N SER A 22 6.06 11.70 9.18
CA SER A 22 6.46 10.37 8.69
C SER A 22 5.78 9.97 7.38
N VAL A 23 4.68 10.64 7.00
CA VAL A 23 3.96 10.40 5.73
C VAL A 23 3.97 11.62 4.79
N GLY A 24 4.84 12.60 5.04
CA GLY A 24 4.99 13.79 4.19
C GLY A 24 3.73 14.68 4.10
N ALA A 25 2.87 14.64 5.12
CA ALA A 25 1.57 15.33 5.12
C ALA A 25 1.54 16.67 5.90
N MET A 26 2.64 17.08 6.54
CA MET A 26 2.64 18.26 7.43
C MET A 26 2.11 19.54 6.75
N GLU A 27 2.65 19.89 5.57
CA GLU A 27 2.26 21.13 4.88
C GLU A 27 0.78 21.14 4.50
N MET A 28 0.28 20.00 4.00
CA MET A 28 -1.13 19.84 3.66
C MET A 28 -2.02 19.93 4.92
N MET A 29 -1.59 19.33 6.03
CA MET A 29 -2.36 19.29 7.27
C MET A 29 -2.36 20.62 8.03
N ALA A 30 -1.38 21.49 7.83
CA ALA A 30 -1.36 22.82 8.45
C ALA A 30 -2.64 23.62 8.12
N GLY A 31 -2.97 23.75 6.84
CA GLY A 31 -4.16 24.49 6.39
C GLY A 31 -5.49 23.77 6.67
N VAL A 32 -5.47 22.44 6.84
CA VAL A 32 -6.67 21.67 7.23
C VAL A 32 -6.94 21.83 8.72
N GLY A 33 -5.91 21.71 9.56
CA GLY A 33 -6.02 21.86 11.01
C GLY A 33 -6.57 23.23 11.39
N GLN A 34 -6.06 24.30 10.79
CA GLN A 34 -6.55 25.67 11.06
C GLN A 34 -8.04 25.84 10.73
N ARG A 35 -8.55 25.17 9.69
CA ARG A 35 -9.96 25.31 9.26
C ARG A 35 -10.93 24.41 10.01
N GLN A 36 -10.48 23.23 10.44
CA GLN A 36 -11.34 22.18 10.98
C GLN A 36 -11.13 21.92 12.47
N LEU A 37 -9.88 21.84 12.94
CA LEU A 37 -9.58 21.50 14.34
C LEU A 37 -9.59 22.69 15.29
N ALA A 38 -9.46 23.91 14.78
CA ALA A 38 -9.50 25.11 15.60
C ALA A 38 -10.92 25.53 16.04
N ARG A 39 -11.97 24.78 15.68
CA ARG A 39 -13.36 25.12 15.99
C ARG A 39 -13.71 24.70 17.42
N THR A 40 -13.85 25.68 18.30
CA THR A 40 -14.40 25.54 19.65
C THR A 40 -15.94 25.63 19.68
N TRP A 41 -16.59 25.38 18.54
CA TRP A 41 -18.02 25.46 18.37
C TRP A 41 -18.48 24.46 17.31
N MET A 42 -19.72 23.99 17.42
CA MET A 42 -20.37 23.09 16.48
C MET A 42 -21.17 23.87 15.42
N PRO A 43 -20.90 23.65 14.12
CA PRO A 43 -21.79 24.10 13.05
C PRO A 43 -23.20 23.55 13.20
N ASP A 44 -24.20 24.25 12.67
CA ASP A 44 -25.61 23.82 12.77
C ASP A 44 -25.83 22.39 12.24
N GLN A 45 -25.17 22.04 11.13
CA GLN A 45 -25.21 20.67 10.60
C GLN A 45 -24.67 19.61 11.58
N HIS A 46 -23.74 19.95 12.47
CA HIS A 46 -23.25 19.06 13.52
C HIS A 46 -24.24 19.01 14.68
N ARG A 47 -24.82 20.16 15.06
CA ARG A 47 -25.81 20.26 16.14
C ARG A 47 -27.06 19.42 15.82
N GLU A 48 -27.59 19.58 14.62
CA GLU A 48 -28.70 18.77 14.08
C GLU A 48 -28.33 17.29 14.03
N PHE A 49 -27.11 16.97 13.58
CA PHE A 49 -26.62 15.60 13.53
C PHE A 49 -26.57 14.95 14.91
N TYR A 50 -26.00 15.59 15.93
CA TYR A 50 -25.98 15.00 17.27
C TYR A 50 -27.38 14.81 17.83
N ALA A 51 -28.31 15.73 17.57
CA ALA A 51 -29.69 15.62 18.03
C ALA A 51 -30.45 14.42 17.46
N GLN A 52 -30.12 13.98 16.24
CA GLN A 52 -30.82 12.87 15.59
C GLN A 52 -30.29 11.47 16.00
N LEU A 53 -29.11 11.39 16.60
CA LEU A 53 -28.48 10.11 16.90
C LEU A 53 -29.21 9.37 18.04
N PRO A 54 -29.28 8.03 18.01
CA PRO A 54 -29.81 7.23 19.12
C PRO A 54 -28.73 6.82 20.13
N PHE A 55 -27.46 7.10 19.82
CA PHE A 55 -26.32 6.86 20.70
C PHE A 55 -25.16 7.78 20.41
N VAL A 56 -24.22 7.85 21.36
CA VAL A 56 -22.94 8.52 21.22
C VAL A 56 -21.84 7.70 21.86
N VAL A 57 -20.65 7.74 21.26
CA VAL A 57 -19.46 7.11 21.83
C VAL A 57 -18.71 8.16 22.64
N LEU A 58 -18.36 7.80 23.87
CA LEU A 58 -17.64 8.66 24.80
C LEU A 58 -16.29 8.03 25.17
N GLY A 59 -15.25 8.87 25.19
CA GLY A 59 -13.97 8.58 25.81
C GLY A 59 -13.85 9.34 27.12
N ALA A 60 -13.55 8.64 28.20
CA ALA A 60 -13.38 9.21 29.54
C ALA A 60 -12.10 8.68 30.18
N VAL A 61 -11.56 9.43 31.14
CA VAL A 61 -10.35 9.04 31.88
C VAL A 61 -10.65 9.09 33.36
N ASP A 62 -10.57 7.96 34.04
CA ASP A 62 -10.90 7.89 35.45
C ASP A 62 -9.81 8.52 36.35
N ARG A 63 -10.03 8.48 37.67
CA ARG A 63 -9.12 9.06 38.66
C ARG A 63 -7.77 8.34 38.76
N GLN A 64 -7.68 7.09 38.31
CA GLN A 64 -6.44 6.32 38.23
C GLN A 64 -5.71 6.58 36.89
N GLY A 65 -6.31 7.40 36.02
CA GLY A 65 -5.84 7.73 34.70
C GLY A 65 -6.11 6.62 33.67
N ASP A 66 -6.91 5.62 34.02
CA ASP A 66 -7.31 4.55 33.09
C ASP A 66 -8.28 5.15 32.08
N VAL A 67 -8.14 4.70 30.83
CA VAL A 67 -8.89 5.26 29.71
C VAL A 67 -10.00 4.29 29.35
N TRP A 68 -11.21 4.81 29.22
CA TRP A 68 -12.39 4.01 28.92
C TRP A 68 -13.12 4.60 27.72
N ALA A 69 -13.39 3.75 26.73
CA ALA A 69 -14.37 4.02 25.71
C ALA A 69 -15.71 3.39 26.14
N THR A 70 -16.82 4.08 25.89
CA THR A 70 -18.17 3.58 26.20
C THR A 70 -19.20 4.15 25.23
N LEU A 71 -20.43 3.65 25.31
CA LEU A 71 -21.58 4.18 24.60
C LEU A 71 -22.62 4.73 25.59
N ARG A 72 -23.28 5.83 25.21
CA ARG A 72 -24.52 6.32 25.84
C ARG A 72 -25.63 6.33 24.81
N THR A 73 -26.82 5.94 25.23
CA THR A 73 -27.99 5.79 24.36
C THR A 73 -29.14 6.62 24.88
N GLY A 74 -29.99 7.09 23.98
CA GLY A 74 -31.26 7.73 24.29
C GLY A 74 -32.10 7.83 23.02
N GLN A 75 -33.39 8.15 23.17
CA GLN A 75 -34.22 8.48 22.01
C GLN A 75 -33.66 9.72 21.30
N PRO A 76 -33.79 9.84 19.97
CA PRO A 76 -33.41 11.08 19.26
C PRO A 76 -33.96 12.32 19.98
N GLY A 77 -33.10 13.32 20.17
CA GLY A 77 -33.33 14.47 21.04
C GLY A 77 -32.70 14.36 22.44
N PHE A 78 -32.18 13.19 22.84
CA PHE A 78 -31.45 13.06 24.11
C PHE A 78 -30.14 13.85 24.13
N MET A 79 -29.62 14.21 22.95
CA MET A 79 -28.55 15.19 22.79
C MET A 79 -29.13 16.46 22.19
N ASN A 80 -28.81 17.61 22.78
CA ASN A 80 -29.25 18.91 22.28
C ASN A 80 -28.17 19.96 22.51
N SER A 81 -28.02 20.88 21.55
CA SER A 81 -27.04 21.96 21.63
C SER A 81 -27.80 23.28 21.75
N PRO A 82 -27.91 23.88 22.94
CA PRO A 82 -28.65 25.14 23.11
C PRO A 82 -27.99 26.31 22.36
N ASP A 83 -26.67 26.29 22.27
CA ASP A 83 -25.83 27.23 21.52
C ASP A 83 -24.66 26.48 20.86
N PRO A 84 -23.95 27.06 19.89
CA PRO A 84 -22.86 26.38 19.19
C PRO A 84 -21.70 25.89 20.07
N GLU A 85 -21.50 26.42 21.26
CA GLU A 85 -20.35 26.12 22.12
C GLU A 85 -20.69 25.08 23.21
N THR A 86 -21.97 24.68 23.30
CA THR A 86 -22.46 23.79 24.35
C THR A 86 -23.24 22.61 23.76
N LEU A 87 -22.99 21.41 24.30
CA LEU A 87 -23.81 20.22 24.09
C LEU A 87 -24.32 19.69 25.42
N GLN A 88 -25.61 19.41 25.50
CA GLN A 88 -26.26 18.71 26.59
C GLN A 88 -26.59 17.28 26.16
N ILE A 89 -26.29 16.30 27.01
CA ILE A 89 -26.59 14.89 26.79
C ILE A 89 -27.39 14.39 27.99
N HIS A 90 -28.58 13.85 27.75
CA HIS A 90 -29.47 13.34 28.78
C HIS A 90 -29.42 11.82 28.86
N PHE A 91 -28.99 11.29 30.00
CA PHE A 91 -28.99 9.85 30.29
C PHE A 91 -28.95 9.60 31.80
N ASP A 92 -29.44 8.44 32.22
CA ASP A 92 -29.35 8.02 33.62
C ASP A 92 -27.90 7.62 33.97
N PRO A 93 -27.41 7.98 35.16
CA PRO A 93 -26.11 7.51 35.64
C PRO A 93 -26.00 5.99 35.59
N GLN A 94 -24.88 5.48 35.08
CA GLN A 94 -24.59 4.04 35.03
C GLN A 94 -23.36 3.72 35.88
N PRO A 95 -23.51 3.49 37.20
CA PRO A 95 -22.37 3.19 38.09
C PRO A 95 -21.57 1.96 37.68
N GLU A 96 -22.24 1.02 37.01
CA GLU A 96 -21.68 -0.22 36.46
C GLU A 96 -20.86 -0.02 35.18
N ASP A 97 -20.78 1.20 34.66
CA ASP A 97 -19.88 1.57 33.56
C ASP A 97 -18.57 2.14 34.10
N PRO A 98 -17.41 1.53 33.82
CA PRO A 98 -16.13 2.04 34.30
C PRO A 98 -15.80 3.47 33.81
N ALA A 99 -16.37 3.91 32.68
CA ALA A 99 -16.17 5.26 32.17
C ALA A 99 -16.85 6.35 33.04
N GLN A 100 -17.84 5.99 33.87
CA GLN A 100 -18.64 6.94 34.68
C GLN A 100 -17.78 7.76 35.66
N ALA A 101 -16.66 7.18 36.11
CA ALA A 101 -15.74 7.82 37.05
C ALA A 101 -14.94 8.99 36.43
N GLY A 102 -14.84 9.05 35.10
CA GLY A 102 -14.11 10.09 34.35
C GLY A 102 -15.03 11.10 33.65
N MET A 103 -16.26 11.27 34.14
CA MET A 103 -17.26 12.22 33.60
C MET A 103 -17.69 13.24 34.66
N GLY A 104 -16.79 13.60 35.57
CA GLY A 104 -16.94 14.65 36.59
C GLY A 104 -16.94 16.06 36.01
N GLU A 105 -17.40 17.04 36.79
CA GLU A 105 -17.23 18.44 36.44
C GLU A 105 -15.74 18.80 36.32
N GLY A 106 -15.36 19.44 35.21
CA GLY A 106 -13.96 19.72 34.85
C GLY A 106 -13.23 18.58 34.13
N ASP A 107 -13.81 17.38 34.04
CA ASP A 107 -13.19 16.28 33.29
C ASP A 107 -13.29 16.51 31.78
N ALA A 108 -12.19 16.26 31.08
CA ALA A 108 -12.16 16.24 29.62
C ALA A 108 -12.85 14.98 29.08
N ILE A 109 -13.60 15.13 27.99
CA ILE A 109 -14.37 14.06 27.36
C ILE A 109 -14.18 14.08 25.85
N GLY A 110 -13.86 12.93 25.28
CA GLY A 110 -13.81 12.73 23.83
C GLY A 110 -15.16 12.22 23.34
N MET A 111 -15.69 12.73 22.23
CA MET A 111 -16.96 12.23 21.72
C MET A 111 -16.98 12.00 20.22
N LEU A 112 -17.58 10.88 19.83
CA LEU A 112 -17.83 10.53 18.44
C LEU A 112 -19.33 10.30 18.25
N GLY A 113 -19.95 11.16 17.45
CA GLY A 113 -21.26 10.91 16.87
C GLY A 113 -21.10 10.12 15.58
N ILE A 114 -21.83 9.01 15.45
CA ILE A 114 -21.72 8.12 14.29
C ILE A 114 -23.09 7.56 13.91
N GLU A 115 -23.41 7.65 12.62
CA GLU A 115 -24.64 7.15 12.02
C GLU A 115 -24.31 6.01 11.06
N LEU A 116 -24.53 4.77 11.52
CA LEU A 116 -24.08 3.59 10.80
C LEU A 116 -24.81 3.41 9.46
N HIS A 117 -26.08 3.78 9.35
CA HIS A 117 -26.87 3.60 8.12
C HIS A 117 -26.57 4.61 7.00
N THR A 118 -25.78 5.65 7.26
CA THR A 118 -25.30 6.61 6.23
C THR A 118 -23.77 6.71 6.17
N ARG A 119 -23.06 6.01 7.07
CA ARG A 119 -21.61 6.14 7.32
C ARG A 119 -21.19 7.54 7.79
N ARG A 120 -22.11 8.42 8.15
CA ARG A 120 -21.77 9.77 8.61
C ARG A 120 -21.17 9.71 10.02
N ARG A 121 -20.06 10.43 10.24
CA ARG A 121 -19.51 10.61 11.59
C ARG A 121 -18.91 11.99 11.79
N ASN A 122 -19.18 12.56 12.94
CA ASN A 122 -18.63 13.82 13.41
C ASN A 122 -18.01 13.60 14.78
N ARG A 123 -16.94 14.33 15.05
CA ARG A 123 -16.29 14.35 16.35
C ARG A 123 -16.56 15.67 17.04
N MET A 124 -16.76 15.58 18.35
CA MET A 124 -16.82 16.72 19.25
C MET A 124 -16.08 16.34 20.53
N ASN A 125 -14.96 17.00 20.82
CA ASN A 125 -14.25 16.83 22.09
C ASN A 125 -14.48 18.07 22.95
N GLY A 126 -14.51 17.90 24.26
CA GLY A 126 -14.88 18.98 25.17
C GLY A 126 -14.51 18.73 26.62
N VAL A 127 -15.05 19.58 27.48
CA VAL A 127 -14.91 19.49 28.94
C VAL A 127 -16.31 19.47 29.55
N VAL A 128 -16.53 18.61 30.53
CA VAL A 128 -17.77 18.56 31.29
C VAL A 128 -17.88 19.82 32.14
N ARG A 129 -18.77 20.74 31.76
CA ARG A 129 -19.02 22.01 32.45
C ARG A 129 -19.84 21.81 33.73
N ARG A 130 -20.80 20.89 33.68
CA ARG A 130 -21.71 20.62 34.80
C ARG A 130 -22.30 19.21 34.68
N ARG A 131 -22.43 18.52 35.81
CA ARG A 131 -23.30 17.33 35.89
C ARG A 131 -24.75 17.75 36.10
N LEU A 132 -25.63 17.23 35.26
CA LEU A 132 -27.07 17.36 35.44
C LEU A 132 -27.57 16.16 36.27
N ASP A 133 -28.76 16.27 36.85
CA ASP A 133 -29.37 15.14 37.58
C ASP A 133 -29.52 13.91 36.69
N GLN A 134 -29.79 14.13 35.39
CA GLN A 134 -29.86 13.11 34.34
C GLN A 134 -29.07 13.56 33.11
N GLY A 135 -27.74 13.62 33.22
CA GLY A 135 -26.87 13.86 32.07
C GLY A 135 -25.65 14.73 32.32
N LEU A 136 -25.10 15.26 31.23
CA LEU A 136 -23.91 16.11 31.21
C LEU A 136 -24.15 17.35 30.35
N GLU A 137 -23.59 18.47 30.77
CA GLU A 137 -23.42 19.67 29.95
C GLU A 137 -21.92 19.82 29.64
N ILE A 138 -21.60 19.91 28.35
CA ILE A 138 -20.22 19.84 27.83
C ILE A 138 -19.94 21.11 27.03
N SER A 139 -18.84 21.79 27.35
CA SER A 139 -18.30 22.87 26.52
C SER A 139 -17.45 22.29 25.39
N VAL A 140 -17.67 22.78 24.17
CA VAL A 140 -17.00 22.29 22.96
C VAL A 140 -15.57 22.84 22.89
N SER A 141 -14.59 21.96 22.82
CA SER A 141 -13.19 22.31 22.59
C SER A 141 -12.79 22.10 21.12
N GLN A 142 -13.35 21.09 20.47
CA GLN A 142 -13.09 20.77 19.06
C GLN A 142 -14.33 20.17 18.40
N ALA A 143 -14.69 20.59 17.18
CA ALA A 143 -15.77 19.96 16.41
C ALA A 143 -15.49 19.90 14.90
N TYR A 144 -15.46 18.68 14.33
CA TYR A 144 -15.10 18.45 12.93
C TYR A 144 -15.68 17.14 12.37
N GLY A 145 -15.82 17.08 11.04
CA GLY A 145 -16.24 15.87 10.33
C GLY A 145 -15.09 14.86 10.19
N ASN A 146 -15.41 13.57 10.25
CA ASN A 146 -14.41 12.49 10.15
C ASN A 146 -14.65 11.55 8.97
N CYS A 147 -13.59 10.89 8.53
CA CYS A 147 -13.56 10.03 7.33
C CYS A 147 -14.52 8.83 7.42
N PRO A 148 -15.50 8.62 6.52
CA PRO A 148 -16.53 7.57 6.68
C PRO A 148 -16.10 6.16 6.20
N ARG A 149 -14.86 6.00 5.71
CA ARG A 149 -14.42 4.87 4.86
C ARG A 149 -14.80 3.48 5.38
N TYR A 150 -14.48 3.14 6.63
CA TYR A 150 -14.54 1.76 7.14
C TYR A 150 -15.79 1.45 7.97
N ILE A 151 -16.91 2.12 7.70
CA ILE A 151 -18.17 1.92 8.44
C ILE A 151 -19.11 1.04 7.62
N ASN A 152 -19.54 -0.08 8.19
CA ASN A 152 -20.54 -0.97 7.60
C ASN A 152 -21.96 -0.45 7.88
N LEU A 153 -22.84 -0.56 6.89
CA LEU A 153 -24.20 -0.05 6.98
C LEU A 153 -25.06 -0.94 7.87
N ARG A 154 -25.66 -0.32 8.89
CA ARG A 154 -26.50 -1.00 9.88
C ARG A 154 -27.73 -0.20 10.22
N GLN A 155 -28.89 -0.86 10.28
CA GLN A 155 -30.13 -0.28 10.81
C GLN A 155 -30.30 -0.68 12.26
N TYR A 156 -30.73 0.26 13.10
CA TYR A 156 -30.96 0.01 14.52
C TYR A 156 -32.46 -0.13 14.84
N SER A 157 -32.75 -0.82 15.93
CA SER A 157 -34.04 -0.82 16.60
C SER A 157 -33.83 -0.76 18.11
N PHE A 158 -34.73 -0.08 18.82
CA PHE A 158 -34.78 -0.14 20.27
C PHE A 158 -35.41 -1.45 20.74
N VAL A 159 -34.96 -1.95 21.89
CA VAL A 159 -35.55 -3.10 22.58
C VAL A 159 -35.71 -2.80 24.07
N ASP A 160 -36.76 -3.36 24.67
CA ASP A 160 -37.05 -3.25 26.10
C ASP A 160 -36.37 -4.40 26.87
N GLU A 161 -35.04 -4.49 26.76
CA GLU A 161 -34.23 -5.47 27.49
C GLU A 161 -33.43 -4.75 28.58
N LEU A 162 -33.51 -5.23 29.82
CA LEU A 162 -32.77 -4.65 30.93
C LEU A 162 -31.29 -5.10 30.91
N PRO A 163 -30.34 -4.18 31.17
CA PRO A 163 -28.94 -4.55 31.30
C PRO A 163 -28.73 -5.60 32.41
N ALA A 164 -27.87 -6.58 32.15
CA ALA A 164 -27.43 -7.51 33.16
C ALA A 164 -26.20 -6.97 33.91
N VAL A 165 -25.87 -7.60 35.04
CA VAL A 165 -24.76 -7.19 35.91
C VAL A 165 -23.42 -7.20 35.16
N SER A 166 -22.65 -6.14 35.30
CA SER A 166 -21.29 -6.03 34.75
C SER A 166 -20.36 -7.06 35.38
N ARG A 167 -19.42 -7.58 34.59
CA ARG A 167 -18.45 -8.60 35.02
C ARG A 167 -17.04 -8.20 34.61
N GLU A 168 -16.10 -8.23 35.54
CA GLU A 168 -14.67 -8.17 35.18
C GLU A 168 -14.25 -9.54 34.65
N LEU A 169 -13.60 -9.58 33.49
CA LEU A 169 -13.18 -10.81 32.84
C LEU A 169 -11.65 -10.93 32.84
N ALA A 170 -11.17 -12.15 32.95
CA ALA A 170 -9.77 -12.45 32.65
C ALA A 170 -9.55 -12.43 31.13
N VAL A 171 -8.34 -12.08 30.71
CA VAL A 171 -7.91 -12.12 29.30
C VAL A 171 -8.17 -13.48 28.64
N ALA A 172 -7.99 -14.57 29.39
CA ALA A 172 -8.17 -15.94 28.91
C ALA A 172 -9.64 -16.36 28.75
N ASP A 173 -10.61 -15.53 29.13
CA ASP A 173 -12.03 -15.87 28.97
C ASP A 173 -12.38 -15.99 27.47
N PRO A 174 -12.97 -17.12 27.02
CA PRO A 174 -13.30 -17.34 25.60
C PRO A 174 -14.21 -16.26 25.00
N LEU A 175 -15.05 -15.61 25.83
CA LEU A 175 -15.92 -14.54 25.38
C LEU A 175 -15.14 -13.32 24.90
N VAL A 176 -14.01 -13.01 25.53
CA VAL A 176 -13.12 -11.88 25.15
C VAL A 176 -12.60 -12.12 23.74
N ARG A 177 -11.96 -13.27 23.51
CA ARG A 177 -11.43 -13.63 22.19
C ARG A 177 -12.51 -13.61 21.13
N ARG A 178 -13.66 -14.24 21.40
CA ARG A 178 -14.79 -14.27 20.46
C ARG A 178 -15.22 -12.86 20.06
N LEU A 179 -15.54 -12.00 21.02
CA LEU A 179 -16.04 -10.64 20.74
C LEU A 179 -14.99 -9.80 20.00
N VAL A 180 -13.72 -9.92 20.34
CA VAL A 180 -12.64 -9.19 19.65
C VAL A 180 -12.48 -9.68 18.21
N THR A 181 -12.35 -10.99 17.99
CA THR A 181 -11.98 -11.52 16.66
C THR A 181 -13.16 -11.63 15.70
N THR A 182 -14.40 -11.61 16.18
CA THR A 182 -15.58 -11.54 15.28
C THR A 182 -16.03 -10.12 14.98
N SER A 183 -15.50 -9.12 15.69
CA SER A 183 -15.86 -7.72 15.46
C SER A 183 -15.28 -7.21 14.15
N ASP A 184 -16.10 -6.48 13.41
CA ASP A 184 -15.71 -5.72 12.23
C ASP A 184 -15.34 -4.26 12.55
N SER A 185 -15.60 -3.85 13.79
CA SER A 185 -15.36 -2.50 14.27
C SER A 185 -15.25 -2.47 15.79
N PHE A 186 -14.55 -1.46 16.28
CA PHE A 186 -14.49 -1.10 17.70
C PHE A 186 -14.29 0.40 17.85
N TYR A 187 -14.50 0.90 19.06
CA TYR A 187 -14.22 2.28 19.39
C TYR A 187 -13.04 2.39 20.35
N VAL A 188 -12.25 3.44 20.17
CA VAL A 188 -11.03 3.69 20.94
C VAL A 188 -11.06 5.08 21.55
N ALA A 189 -10.71 5.16 22.83
CA ALA A 189 -10.47 6.38 23.57
C ALA A 189 -8.98 6.51 23.90
N THR A 190 -8.44 7.71 23.79
CA THR A 190 -7.04 8.05 24.10
C THR A 190 -6.99 9.46 24.65
N TYR A 191 -5.89 9.87 25.28
CA TYR A 191 -5.74 11.27 25.71
C TYR A 191 -4.29 11.72 25.72
N VAL A 192 -4.11 13.04 25.65
CA VAL A 192 -2.84 13.71 25.98
C VAL A 192 -3.06 14.72 27.08
N VAL A 193 -1.97 15.15 27.71
CA VAL A 193 -1.96 16.36 28.52
C VAL A 193 -1.18 17.41 27.76
N ARG A 194 -1.84 18.51 27.39
CA ARG A 194 -1.27 19.64 26.66
C ARG A 194 -1.51 20.91 27.46
N ASP A 195 -0.46 21.68 27.70
CA ASP A 195 -0.52 22.94 28.45
C ASP A 195 -1.17 22.78 29.85
N GLY A 196 -0.96 21.61 30.48
CA GLY A 196 -1.53 21.26 31.79
C GLY A 196 -2.98 20.74 31.73
N GLU A 197 -3.62 20.74 30.56
CA GLU A 197 -5.00 20.30 30.37
C GLU A 197 -5.08 18.95 29.68
N ARG A 198 -6.01 18.11 30.14
CA ARG A 198 -6.28 16.82 29.51
C ARG A 198 -7.11 17.03 28.25
N GLN A 199 -6.71 16.42 27.14
CA GLN A 199 -7.48 16.40 25.89
C GLN A 199 -7.77 14.94 25.55
N VAL A 200 -9.05 14.55 25.63
CA VAL A 200 -9.51 13.18 25.38
C VAL A 200 -10.10 13.09 23.98
N ASP A 201 -9.79 12.01 23.28
CA ASP A 201 -10.28 11.69 21.95
C ASP A 201 -11.05 10.37 21.96
N ALA A 202 -12.12 10.28 21.17
CA ALA A 202 -12.83 9.04 20.87
C ALA A 202 -12.92 8.81 19.35
N SER A 203 -12.64 7.59 18.90
CA SER A 203 -12.59 7.23 17.47
C SER A 203 -13.21 5.88 17.18
N HIS A 204 -13.56 5.67 15.91
CA HIS A 204 -14.01 4.40 15.38
C HIS A 204 -12.93 3.81 14.48
N ARG A 205 -12.65 2.51 14.68
CA ARG A 205 -11.80 1.67 13.84
C ARG A 205 -12.65 0.55 13.27
N GLY A 206 -12.52 0.30 11.97
CA GLY A 206 -13.29 -0.73 11.28
C GLY A 206 -12.47 -1.42 10.19
N GLY A 207 -12.89 -2.62 9.83
CA GLY A 207 -12.28 -3.49 8.84
C GLY A 207 -13.19 -4.67 8.52
N LYS A 208 -12.65 -5.73 7.93
CA LYS A 208 -13.35 -7.02 7.84
C LYS A 208 -13.42 -7.67 9.23
N PRO A 209 -14.48 -8.44 9.56
CA PRO A 209 -14.46 -9.30 10.74
C PRO A 209 -13.14 -10.09 10.82
N GLY A 210 -12.50 -10.10 11.99
CA GLY A 210 -11.18 -10.72 12.17
C GLY A 210 -9.98 -9.83 11.85
N PHE A 211 -10.16 -8.56 11.49
CA PHE A 211 -9.04 -7.63 11.30
C PHE A 211 -8.27 -7.33 12.61
N VAL A 212 -8.88 -7.56 13.78
CA VAL A 212 -8.18 -7.52 15.06
C VAL A 212 -7.68 -8.91 15.40
N ARG A 213 -6.35 -9.09 15.42
CA ARG A 213 -5.73 -10.32 15.93
C ARG A 213 -5.58 -10.23 17.43
N MET A 214 -5.86 -11.30 18.15
CA MET A 214 -5.58 -11.45 19.57
C MET A 214 -4.58 -12.58 19.76
N ASP A 215 -3.41 -12.27 20.30
CA ASP A 215 -2.36 -13.23 20.62
C ASP A 215 -2.73 -14.03 21.90
N GLU A 216 -1.97 -15.07 22.26
CA GLU A 216 -2.30 -15.96 23.38
C GLU A 216 -2.27 -15.23 24.74
N ASP A 217 -1.38 -14.26 24.89
CA ASP A 217 -1.24 -13.39 26.07
C ASP A 217 -2.33 -12.31 26.14
N GLY A 218 -3.22 -12.25 25.14
CA GLY A 218 -4.28 -11.26 25.01
C GLY A 218 -3.89 -9.95 24.35
N THR A 219 -2.63 -9.80 23.92
CA THR A 219 -2.20 -8.65 23.16
C THR A 219 -2.97 -8.59 21.84
N LEU A 220 -3.54 -7.42 21.55
CA LEU A 220 -4.26 -7.14 20.32
C LEU A 220 -3.34 -6.48 19.32
N THR A 221 -3.32 -6.98 18.09
CA THR A 221 -2.65 -6.33 16.95
C THR A 221 -3.72 -5.91 15.94
N ILE A 222 -3.78 -4.61 15.66
CA ILE A 222 -4.80 -3.98 14.81
C ILE A 222 -4.09 -3.26 13.66
N PRO A 223 -4.41 -3.56 12.39
CA PRO A 223 -3.92 -2.78 11.27
C PRO A 223 -4.64 -1.43 11.22
N ASP A 224 -3.88 -0.35 11.09
CA ASP A 224 -4.42 0.98 10.84
C ASP A 224 -4.40 1.26 9.32
N PHE A 225 -5.54 1.70 8.81
CA PHE A 225 -5.78 1.89 7.38
C PHE A 225 -5.88 3.38 7.02
N SER A 226 -5.78 3.68 5.72
CA SER A 226 -5.80 5.05 5.19
C SER A 226 -6.94 5.92 5.75
N GLY A 227 -6.58 7.00 6.43
CA GLY A 227 -7.51 7.90 7.11
C GLY A 227 -7.60 9.30 6.49
N ASN A 228 -7.97 10.28 7.31
CA ASN A 228 -7.90 11.71 6.99
C ASN A 228 -6.53 12.33 7.33
N LEU A 229 -5.57 11.53 7.80
CA LEU A 229 -4.22 11.95 8.21
C LEU A 229 -4.19 12.90 9.41
N PHE A 230 -5.26 12.98 10.20
CA PHE A 230 -5.30 13.81 11.40
C PHE A 230 -4.48 13.19 12.54
N PHE A 231 -4.51 11.85 12.61
CA PHE A 231 -3.79 11.06 13.59
C PHE A 231 -4.13 11.34 15.06
N ASN A 232 -5.26 11.96 15.42
CA ASN A 232 -5.58 12.30 16.82
C ASN A 232 -5.38 11.13 17.80
N THR A 233 -5.98 9.97 17.50
CA THR A 233 -5.84 8.78 18.36
C THR A 233 -4.39 8.25 18.42
N LEU A 234 -3.71 8.16 17.28
CA LEU A 234 -2.37 7.56 17.21
C LEU A 234 -1.29 8.50 17.75
N GLY A 235 -1.44 9.80 17.48
CA GLY A 235 -0.62 10.86 18.04
C GLY A 235 -0.76 10.91 19.55
N ASN A 236 -1.97 10.74 20.08
CA ASN A 236 -2.17 10.59 21.53
C ASN A 236 -1.36 9.42 22.08
N ILE A 237 -1.43 8.25 21.45
CA ILE A 237 -0.71 7.04 21.88
C ILE A 237 0.81 7.24 21.87
N LEU A 238 1.36 7.99 20.91
CA LEU A 238 2.79 8.30 20.87
C LEU A 238 3.26 9.11 22.08
N LEU A 239 2.42 10.01 22.61
CA LEU A 239 2.75 10.85 23.76
C LEU A 239 2.31 10.24 25.09
N ASN A 240 1.29 9.39 25.05
CA ASN A 240 0.71 8.74 26.22
C ASN A 240 0.23 7.33 25.84
N PRO A 241 0.93 6.27 26.27
CA PRO A 241 0.69 4.92 25.82
C PRO A 241 -0.53 4.27 26.51
N ARG A 242 -1.54 5.04 26.92
CA ARG A 242 -2.78 4.54 27.53
C ARG A 242 -3.95 4.68 26.56
N ALA A 243 -4.74 3.62 26.44
CA ALA A 243 -5.94 3.61 25.60
C ALA A 243 -7.07 2.80 26.24
N GLY A 244 -8.29 3.16 25.86
CA GLY A 244 -9.51 2.42 26.20
C GLY A 244 -10.16 1.90 24.93
N LEU A 245 -10.54 0.63 24.88
CA LEU A 245 -11.27 0.05 23.75
C LEU A 245 -12.68 -0.36 24.17
N VAL A 246 -13.64 -0.27 23.27
CA VAL A 246 -14.95 -0.90 23.43
C VAL A 246 -15.37 -1.62 22.15
N PHE A 247 -15.61 -2.91 22.29
CA PHE A 247 -16.24 -3.76 21.26
C PHE A 247 -17.72 -3.84 21.55
N VAL A 248 -18.54 -3.69 20.50
CA VAL A 248 -20.00 -3.71 20.60
C VAL A 248 -20.49 -4.98 19.91
N ASP A 249 -21.19 -5.84 20.65
CA ASP A 249 -22.00 -6.88 20.04
C ASP A 249 -23.29 -6.23 19.54
N PHE A 250 -23.29 -5.86 18.26
CA PHE A 250 -24.41 -5.20 17.59
C PHE A 250 -25.72 -6.00 17.63
N GLN A 251 -25.66 -7.32 17.79
CA GLN A 251 -26.85 -8.18 17.83
C GLN A 251 -27.45 -8.30 19.22
N THR A 252 -26.68 -8.07 20.29
CA THR A 252 -27.13 -8.24 21.68
C THR A 252 -27.06 -6.95 22.51
N GLY A 253 -26.46 -5.90 21.98
CA GLY A 253 -26.18 -4.67 22.73
C GLY A 253 -25.19 -4.86 23.88
N ALA A 254 -24.43 -5.96 23.90
CA ALA A 254 -23.39 -6.16 24.89
C ALA A 254 -22.15 -5.30 24.57
N LEU A 255 -21.47 -4.84 25.62
CA LEU A 255 -20.22 -4.08 25.51
C LEU A 255 -19.09 -4.86 26.17
N LEU A 256 -17.96 -4.97 25.48
CA LEU A 256 -16.70 -5.43 26.05
C LEU A 256 -15.74 -4.23 26.09
N GLN A 257 -15.57 -3.67 27.28
CA GLN A 257 -14.74 -2.50 27.53
C GLN A 257 -13.38 -2.93 28.07
N MET A 258 -12.31 -2.32 27.57
CA MET A 258 -10.94 -2.60 27.99
C MET A 258 -10.21 -1.30 28.29
N SER A 259 -9.37 -1.31 29.32
CA SER A 259 -8.34 -0.28 29.55
C SER A 259 -6.98 -0.96 29.57
N GLY A 260 -5.98 -0.33 28.98
CA GLY A 260 -4.64 -0.91 28.88
C GLY A 260 -3.62 -0.02 28.21
N SER A 261 -2.45 -0.60 27.90
CA SER A 261 -1.38 0.10 27.22
C SER A 261 -1.44 -0.09 25.70
N ALA A 262 -1.08 0.95 24.96
CA ALA A 262 -1.08 0.98 23.50
C ALA A 262 0.25 1.45 22.93
N GLN A 263 0.60 0.96 21.75
CA GLN A 263 1.79 1.35 20.99
C GLN A 263 1.48 1.42 19.50
N VAL A 264 2.05 2.41 18.81
CA VAL A 264 2.02 2.51 17.35
C VAL A 264 3.32 1.95 16.79
N LEU A 265 3.22 0.95 15.91
CA LEU A 265 4.35 0.36 15.20
C LEU A 265 4.36 0.93 13.77
N LEU A 266 5.44 1.65 13.45
CA LEU A 266 5.66 2.26 12.13
C LEU A 266 6.59 1.41 11.24
N ASP A 267 7.35 0.50 11.86
CA ASP A 267 8.30 -0.38 11.20
C ASP A 267 8.10 -1.80 11.74
N ASP A 268 7.35 -2.60 11.00
CA ASP A 268 7.09 -4.02 11.28
C ASP A 268 6.84 -4.72 9.92
N PRO A 269 7.47 -5.87 9.62
CA PRO A 269 7.29 -6.60 8.36
C PRO A 269 5.82 -6.93 8.05
N GLN A 270 4.98 -7.08 9.08
CA GLN A 270 3.55 -7.34 8.91
C GLN A 270 2.80 -6.16 8.28
N ILE A 271 3.29 -4.92 8.40
CA ILE A 271 2.67 -3.76 7.74
C ILE A 271 2.70 -3.94 6.22
N ALA A 272 3.87 -4.33 5.70
CA ALA A 272 4.06 -4.60 4.28
C ALA A 272 3.25 -5.82 3.78
N ALA A 273 3.09 -6.84 4.63
CA ALA A 273 2.38 -8.07 4.29
C ALA A 273 0.85 -7.94 4.41
N PHE A 274 0.34 -7.11 5.31
CA PHE A 274 -1.10 -6.90 5.49
C PHE A 274 -1.63 -5.88 4.48
N GLN A 275 -2.46 -6.34 3.54
CA GLN A 275 -2.98 -5.47 2.49
C GLN A 275 -3.82 -4.31 3.05
N GLY A 276 -3.39 -3.10 2.71
CA GLY A 276 -4.03 -1.85 3.10
C GLY A 276 -3.57 -1.27 4.44
N ALA A 277 -2.79 -2.00 5.23
CA ALA A 277 -2.21 -1.49 6.47
C ALA A 277 -1.13 -0.45 6.17
N GLU A 278 -1.15 0.65 6.92
CA GLU A 278 -0.13 1.72 6.83
C GLU A 278 0.76 1.75 8.07
N ARG A 279 0.35 1.05 9.13
CA ARG A 279 0.99 0.90 10.44
C ARG A 279 0.17 -0.10 11.27
N LEU A 280 0.71 -0.51 12.41
CA LEU A 280 -0.02 -1.36 13.38
C LEU A 280 -0.23 -0.62 14.70
N LEU A 281 -1.36 -0.88 15.33
CA LEU A 281 -1.64 -0.56 16.73
C LEU A 281 -1.55 -1.85 17.54
N ARG A 282 -0.65 -1.89 18.51
CA ARG A 282 -0.57 -2.96 19.50
C ARG A 282 -1.21 -2.48 20.79
N PHE A 283 -2.11 -3.29 21.37
CA PHE A 283 -2.80 -2.98 22.62
C PHE A 283 -2.74 -4.16 23.58
N THR A 284 -2.29 -3.92 24.80
CA THR A 284 -2.23 -4.94 25.86
C THR A 284 -3.28 -4.61 26.92
N PRO A 285 -4.37 -5.40 27.01
CA PRO A 285 -5.43 -5.17 27.99
C PRO A 285 -4.91 -5.38 29.41
N GLN A 286 -5.25 -4.47 30.31
CA GLN A 286 -4.93 -4.55 31.74
C GLN A 286 -6.20 -4.78 32.57
N ARG A 287 -7.31 -4.19 32.13
CA ARG A 287 -8.63 -4.37 32.73
C ARG A 287 -9.66 -4.63 31.64
N ILE A 288 -10.55 -5.59 31.88
CA ILE A 288 -11.59 -5.99 30.92
C ILE A 288 -12.92 -6.09 31.67
N VAL A 289 -13.89 -5.29 31.23
CA VAL A 289 -15.25 -5.26 31.79
C VAL A 289 -16.24 -5.63 30.70
N TYR A 290 -16.99 -6.70 30.92
CA TYR A 290 -18.08 -7.12 30.05
C TYR A 290 -19.43 -6.71 30.65
N ARG A 291 -20.24 -6.04 29.84
CA ARG A 291 -21.56 -5.54 30.21
C ARG A 291 -22.61 -6.14 29.27
N PRO A 292 -23.29 -7.22 29.66
CA PRO A 292 -24.30 -7.87 28.81
C PRO A 292 -25.54 -6.98 28.65
N ALA A 293 -26.04 -6.87 27.41
CA ALA A 293 -27.20 -6.03 27.07
C ALA A 293 -27.10 -4.58 27.62
N ALA A 294 -25.89 -4.02 27.66
CA ALA A 294 -25.62 -2.72 28.29
C ALA A 294 -26.30 -1.55 27.59
N ILE A 295 -26.65 -1.70 26.31
CA ILE A 295 -27.38 -0.70 25.54
C ILE A 295 -28.68 -1.29 24.95
N PRO A 296 -29.78 -0.52 24.93
CA PRO A 296 -31.10 -0.97 24.43
C PRO A 296 -31.21 -0.90 22.90
N LEU A 297 -30.10 -1.00 22.18
CA LEU A 297 -30.05 -0.93 20.72
C LEU A 297 -29.60 -2.27 20.14
N ARG A 298 -30.28 -2.70 19.07
CA ARG A 298 -29.94 -3.88 18.27
C ARG A 298 -29.79 -3.43 16.84
N TRP A 299 -28.75 -3.91 16.17
CA TRP A 299 -28.49 -3.57 14.78
C TRP A 299 -28.60 -4.79 13.90
N LYS A 300 -29.09 -4.55 12.68
CA LYS A 300 -29.08 -5.51 11.58
C LYS A 300 -28.23 -4.94 10.45
N ASP A 301 -27.33 -5.76 9.94
CA ASP A 301 -26.54 -5.44 8.76
C ASP A 301 -27.46 -5.26 7.56
N GLN A 302 -27.18 -4.26 6.72
CA GLN A 302 -27.89 -4.07 5.46
C GLN A 302 -27.27 -4.96 4.37
N ALA A 303 -28.10 -5.47 3.46
CA ALA A 303 -27.60 -6.15 2.26
C ALA A 303 -26.70 -5.20 1.46
N GLU A 304 -25.54 -5.69 1.01
CA GLU A 304 -24.50 -4.87 0.35
C GLU A 304 -24.03 -3.66 1.21
N GLY A 305 -24.20 -3.77 2.54
CA GLY A 305 -23.87 -2.74 3.49
C GLY A 305 -22.38 -2.61 3.81
N ASP A 306 -21.56 -3.58 3.38
CA ASP A 306 -20.13 -3.60 3.61
C ASP A 306 -19.46 -2.35 3.07
N SER A 307 -18.52 -1.82 3.83
CA SER A 307 -17.66 -0.74 3.39
C SER A 307 -16.84 -1.22 2.18
N PRO A 308 -16.89 -0.50 1.04
CA PRO A 308 -16.01 -0.78 -0.08
C PRO A 308 -14.52 -0.70 0.31
N ASN A 309 -14.15 0.14 1.27
CA ASN A 309 -12.77 0.26 1.76
C ASN A 309 -12.39 -0.92 2.66
N SER A 310 -13.30 -1.43 3.51
CA SER A 310 -13.06 -2.65 4.29
C SER A 310 -12.88 -3.85 3.37
N LEU A 311 -13.66 -3.97 2.29
CA LEU A 311 -13.52 -5.06 1.33
C LEU A 311 -12.15 -5.09 0.63
N MET A 312 -11.46 -3.95 0.55
CA MET A 312 -10.12 -3.83 -0.03
C MET A 312 -8.99 -4.24 0.92
N THR A 313 -9.24 -4.51 2.21
CA THR A 313 -8.19 -4.89 3.16
C THR A 313 -7.90 -6.39 3.13
N GLY A 314 -6.70 -6.78 3.55
CA GLY A 314 -6.30 -8.18 3.71
C GLY A 314 -6.82 -8.84 5.00
N SER A 315 -6.32 -10.05 5.26
CA SER A 315 -6.50 -10.80 6.50
C SER A 315 -5.16 -11.19 7.15
N TRP A 316 -5.21 -11.62 8.42
CA TRP A 316 -4.01 -12.12 9.11
C TRP A 316 -3.49 -13.45 8.58
N GLU A 317 -4.38 -14.29 8.03
CA GLU A 317 -4.02 -15.53 7.33
C GLU A 317 -3.17 -15.21 6.09
N GLN A 318 -3.67 -14.34 5.21
CA GLN A 318 -2.94 -13.85 4.03
C GLN A 318 -1.61 -13.18 4.41
N THR A 319 -1.57 -12.51 5.57
CA THR A 319 -0.35 -11.87 6.07
C THR A 319 0.70 -12.92 6.45
N ALA A 320 0.30 -13.98 7.17
CA ALA A 320 1.20 -15.08 7.53
C ALA A 320 1.72 -15.81 6.28
N GLU A 321 0.84 -16.11 5.33
CA GLU A 321 1.19 -16.72 4.05
C GLU A 321 2.19 -15.88 3.25
N ARG A 322 2.01 -14.54 3.20
CA ARG A 322 2.94 -13.62 2.52
C ARG A 322 4.29 -13.51 3.21
N LEU A 323 4.35 -13.54 4.54
CA LEU A 323 5.61 -13.58 5.28
C LEU A 323 6.39 -14.86 5.00
N GLN A 324 5.70 -16.01 4.92
CA GLN A 324 6.31 -17.27 4.50
C GLN A 324 6.82 -17.20 3.05
N ALA A 325 6.04 -16.58 2.16
CA ALA A 325 6.45 -16.36 0.78
C ALA A 325 7.72 -15.49 0.67
N GLU A 326 7.83 -14.46 1.51
CA GLU A 326 9.00 -13.57 1.58
C GLU A 326 10.25 -14.32 2.08
N ALA A 327 10.10 -15.21 3.08
CA ALA A 327 11.20 -16.07 3.53
C ALA A 327 11.72 -17.00 2.41
N LEU A 328 10.88 -17.31 1.42
CA LEU A 328 11.21 -18.16 0.28
C LEU A 328 11.55 -17.35 -1.00
N ARG A 329 11.79 -16.03 -0.92
CA ARG A 329 11.93 -15.14 -2.10
C ARG A 329 12.94 -15.62 -3.15
N THR A 330 14.06 -16.18 -2.70
CA THR A 330 15.17 -16.66 -3.54
C THR A 330 15.02 -18.12 -3.99
N HIS A 331 14.02 -18.84 -3.49
CA HIS A 331 13.79 -20.24 -3.83
C HIS A 331 13.01 -20.36 -5.14
N TRP A 332 13.38 -21.33 -5.97
CA TRP A 332 12.56 -21.75 -7.09
C TRP A 332 11.34 -22.52 -6.55
N ARG A 333 10.16 -21.96 -6.75
CA ARG A 333 8.88 -22.53 -6.32
C ARG A 333 8.04 -22.88 -7.55
N ALA A 334 7.34 -24.02 -7.49
CA ALA A 334 6.35 -24.38 -8.49
C ALA A 334 5.10 -23.52 -8.28
N LEU A 335 4.70 -22.79 -9.32
CA LEU A 335 3.45 -22.04 -9.37
C LEU A 335 2.52 -22.70 -10.38
N GLN A 336 1.32 -23.05 -9.96
CA GLN A 336 0.34 -23.67 -10.84
C GLN A 336 -0.29 -22.61 -11.75
N VAL A 337 -0.35 -22.91 -13.04
CA VAL A 337 -1.08 -22.13 -14.03
C VAL A 337 -2.57 -22.42 -13.85
N THR A 338 -3.35 -21.46 -13.38
CA THR A 338 -4.79 -21.63 -13.17
C THR A 338 -5.61 -21.24 -14.38
N ARG A 339 -5.06 -20.37 -15.23
CA ARG A 339 -5.73 -19.86 -16.43
C ARG A 339 -4.74 -19.39 -17.48
N VAL A 340 -5.11 -19.57 -18.75
CA VAL A 340 -4.38 -19.08 -19.92
C VAL A 340 -5.31 -18.25 -20.80
N VAL A 341 -4.85 -17.09 -21.27
CA VAL A 341 -5.65 -16.17 -22.11
C VAL A 341 -4.81 -15.65 -23.28
N ASP A 342 -5.37 -15.69 -24.49
CA ASP A 342 -4.79 -14.99 -25.65
C ASP A 342 -5.17 -13.51 -25.61
N GLU A 343 -4.19 -12.65 -25.32
CA GLU A 343 -4.40 -11.21 -25.19
C GLU A 343 -4.33 -10.49 -26.54
N SER A 344 -3.59 -11.08 -27.49
CA SER A 344 -3.49 -10.64 -28.88
C SER A 344 -3.01 -11.81 -29.74
N HIS A 345 -2.80 -11.61 -31.04
CA HIS A 345 -2.35 -12.68 -31.94
C HIS A 345 -0.99 -13.32 -31.55
N ASN A 346 -0.15 -12.63 -30.76
CA ASN A 346 1.18 -13.12 -30.37
C ASN A 346 1.52 -12.95 -28.88
N ILE A 347 0.58 -12.51 -28.04
CA ILE A 347 0.77 -12.37 -26.59
C ILE A 347 -0.24 -13.26 -25.87
N ARG A 348 0.26 -14.08 -24.95
CA ARG A 348 -0.55 -14.99 -24.11
C ARG A 348 -0.25 -14.76 -22.64
N SER A 349 -1.28 -14.64 -21.83
CA SER A 349 -1.20 -14.50 -20.37
C SER A 349 -1.31 -15.85 -19.67
N PHE A 350 -0.49 -16.03 -18.63
CA PHE A 350 -0.52 -17.17 -17.72
C PHE A 350 -0.78 -16.64 -16.30
N TYR A 351 -1.88 -17.10 -15.71
CA TYR A 351 -2.28 -16.76 -14.34
C TYR A 351 -1.75 -17.82 -13.39
N LEU A 352 -1.03 -17.41 -12.37
CA LEU A 352 -0.22 -18.24 -11.50
C LEU A 352 -0.72 -18.13 -10.06
N GLN A 353 -0.82 -19.28 -9.40
CA GLN A 353 -1.12 -19.39 -7.97
C GLN A 353 -0.14 -20.37 -7.29
N THR A 354 -0.06 -20.29 -5.97
CA THR A 354 0.74 -21.20 -5.17
C THR A 354 -0.07 -22.42 -4.74
N THR A 355 0.61 -23.56 -4.59
CA THR A 355 0.02 -24.84 -4.16
C THR A 355 0.70 -25.42 -2.93
N ASP A 356 1.74 -24.74 -2.41
CA ASP A 356 2.60 -25.18 -1.31
C ASP A 356 2.18 -24.61 0.06
N GLY A 357 1.02 -23.94 0.14
CA GLY A 357 0.50 -23.29 1.34
C GLY A 357 1.23 -22.00 1.73
N ALA A 358 2.36 -21.67 1.08
CA ALA A 358 2.96 -20.36 1.18
C ALA A 358 2.24 -19.41 0.20
N GLY A 359 2.03 -18.16 0.61
CA GLY A 359 1.32 -17.18 -0.22
C GLY A 359 2.10 -16.77 -1.47
N LEU A 360 1.50 -15.88 -2.25
CA LEU A 360 2.21 -15.19 -3.31
C LEU A 360 3.22 -14.20 -2.72
N PRO A 361 4.45 -14.13 -3.27
CA PRO A 361 5.45 -13.20 -2.79
C PRO A 361 5.03 -11.75 -3.04
N ARG A 362 5.48 -10.85 -2.16
CA ARG A 362 5.25 -9.41 -2.32
C ARG A 362 6.10 -8.87 -3.48
N PHE A 363 5.51 -7.98 -4.26
CA PHE A 363 6.20 -7.26 -5.32
C PHE A 363 5.67 -5.85 -5.49
N GLU A 364 6.41 -5.05 -6.25
CA GLU A 364 6.03 -3.71 -6.68
C GLU A 364 5.61 -3.71 -8.15
N ALA A 365 4.63 -2.87 -8.49
CA ALA A 365 4.09 -2.85 -9.83
C ALA A 365 5.15 -2.39 -10.84
N GLY A 366 5.41 -3.24 -11.84
CA GLY A 366 6.47 -3.07 -12.84
C GLY A 366 7.63 -4.07 -12.74
N GLN A 367 7.76 -4.79 -11.61
CA GLN A 367 8.77 -5.84 -11.46
C GLN A 367 8.57 -7.03 -12.40
N HIS A 368 9.62 -7.84 -12.58
CA HIS A 368 9.60 -9.06 -13.40
C HIS A 368 9.77 -10.33 -12.58
N LEU A 369 9.16 -11.41 -13.06
CA LEU A 369 9.21 -12.75 -12.50
C LEU A 369 10.29 -13.56 -13.21
N PRO A 370 11.35 -14.02 -12.52
CA PRO A 370 12.26 -15.03 -13.04
C PRO A 370 11.53 -16.37 -13.15
N VAL A 371 11.55 -16.95 -14.35
CA VAL A 371 10.92 -18.22 -14.69
C VAL A 371 11.98 -19.19 -15.20
N ARG A 372 11.92 -20.42 -14.71
CA ARG A 372 12.81 -21.51 -15.09
C ARG A 372 12.04 -22.59 -15.84
N VAL A 373 12.54 -22.98 -17.01
CA VAL A 373 11.90 -24.00 -17.86
C VAL A 373 12.95 -24.99 -18.31
N LEU A 374 12.70 -26.29 -18.08
CA LEU A 374 13.46 -27.36 -18.70
C LEU A 374 12.85 -27.67 -20.06
N LEU A 375 13.59 -27.37 -21.13
CA LEU A 375 13.15 -27.65 -22.49
C LEU A 375 13.42 -29.12 -22.84
N GLU A 376 12.55 -29.70 -23.66
CA GLU A 376 12.72 -31.08 -24.12
C GLU A 376 14.08 -31.26 -24.82
N GLY A 377 14.83 -32.29 -24.41
CA GLY A 377 16.17 -32.57 -24.92
C GLY A 377 17.30 -31.71 -24.33
N GLN A 378 17.05 -30.90 -23.31
CA GLN A 378 18.07 -30.17 -22.56
C GLN A 378 18.24 -30.73 -21.14
N ASP A 379 19.48 -30.84 -20.66
CA ASP A 379 19.80 -31.26 -19.29
C ASP A 379 19.86 -30.08 -18.30
N VAL A 380 20.00 -28.86 -18.83
CA VAL A 380 20.11 -27.63 -18.04
C VAL A 380 18.90 -26.74 -18.34
N PRO A 381 18.20 -26.25 -17.30
CA PRO A 381 17.03 -25.42 -17.51
C PRO A 381 17.40 -24.02 -18.02
N SER A 382 16.55 -23.47 -18.88
CA SER A 382 16.64 -22.09 -19.34
C SER A 382 15.92 -21.15 -18.39
N ILE A 383 16.56 -20.02 -18.05
CA ILE A 383 15.97 -18.97 -17.21
C ILE A 383 15.57 -17.76 -18.07
N ARG A 384 14.33 -17.29 -17.93
CA ARG A 384 13.80 -16.08 -18.58
C ARG A 384 13.06 -15.22 -17.56
N THR A 385 13.19 -13.92 -17.70
CA THR A 385 12.44 -12.96 -16.87
C THR A 385 11.30 -12.36 -17.67
N TYR A 386 10.09 -12.38 -17.11
CA TYR A 386 8.90 -11.77 -17.72
C TYR A 386 8.31 -10.74 -16.76
N SER A 387 8.02 -9.53 -17.22
CA SER A 387 7.36 -8.51 -16.40
C SER A 387 6.04 -9.06 -15.86
N VAL A 388 5.79 -8.84 -14.57
CA VAL A 388 4.51 -9.14 -13.94
C VAL A 388 3.50 -8.14 -14.47
N SER A 389 2.39 -8.65 -14.97
CA SER A 389 1.31 -7.90 -15.61
C SER A 389 0.05 -7.79 -14.75
N SER A 390 -0.02 -8.51 -13.62
CA SER A 390 -1.00 -8.26 -12.55
C SER A 390 -0.50 -7.16 -11.61
N ALA A 391 -1.39 -6.59 -10.81
CA ALA A 391 -1.02 -5.63 -9.77
C ALA A 391 -0.61 -6.33 -8.46
N PRO A 392 0.24 -5.71 -7.64
CA PRO A 392 0.50 -6.17 -6.26
C PRO A 392 -0.76 -6.35 -5.42
N SER A 393 -1.84 -5.61 -5.73
CA SER A 393 -3.13 -5.70 -5.05
C SER A 393 -4.06 -6.81 -5.55
N ASP A 394 -3.65 -7.57 -6.57
CA ASP A 394 -4.38 -8.75 -7.06
C ASP A 394 -4.05 -9.99 -6.20
N ASP A 395 -4.97 -10.97 -6.18
CA ASP A 395 -4.81 -12.27 -5.49
C ASP A 395 -4.17 -13.36 -6.37
N PHE A 396 -3.61 -12.97 -7.52
CA PHE A 396 -2.91 -13.82 -8.46
C PHE A 396 -1.67 -13.13 -9.04
N LEU A 397 -0.68 -13.92 -9.46
CA LEU A 397 0.39 -13.44 -10.34
C LEU A 397 0.01 -13.67 -11.79
N ARG A 398 0.32 -12.73 -12.68
CA ARG A 398 0.15 -12.89 -14.13
C ARG A 398 1.41 -12.50 -14.86
N ILE A 399 1.92 -13.37 -15.72
CA ILE A 399 2.90 -12.99 -16.75
C ILE A 399 2.21 -13.00 -18.11
N SER A 400 2.57 -12.07 -18.98
CA SER A 400 2.05 -12.02 -20.34
C SER A 400 3.21 -12.06 -21.33
N VAL A 401 3.27 -13.15 -22.09
CA VAL A 401 4.45 -13.55 -22.85
C VAL A 401 4.18 -13.35 -24.33
N LYS A 402 5.02 -12.55 -24.98
CA LYS A 402 5.07 -12.48 -26.45
C LYS A 402 5.83 -13.71 -26.99
N ARG A 403 5.31 -14.36 -28.04
CA ARG A 403 6.00 -15.47 -28.71
C ARG A 403 7.19 -14.95 -29.54
N ASP A 404 8.39 -15.04 -28.98
CA ASP A 404 9.62 -14.44 -29.55
C ASP A 404 10.88 -15.20 -29.08
N GLY A 405 10.98 -16.49 -29.44
CA GLY A 405 12.11 -17.37 -29.08
C GLY A 405 11.68 -18.70 -28.46
N VAL A 406 12.66 -19.57 -28.19
CA VAL A 406 12.42 -20.99 -27.85
C VAL A 406 11.59 -21.15 -26.56
N VAL A 407 11.95 -20.47 -25.47
CA VAL A 407 11.20 -20.57 -24.20
C VAL A 407 9.78 -20.01 -24.34
N SER A 408 9.61 -18.84 -24.97
CA SER A 408 8.27 -18.28 -25.19
C SER A 408 7.41 -19.14 -26.11
N SER A 409 7.98 -19.79 -27.12
CA SER A 409 7.26 -20.75 -27.96
C SER A 409 6.84 -21.98 -27.17
N HIS A 410 7.72 -22.53 -26.32
CA HIS A 410 7.37 -23.62 -25.41
C HIS A 410 6.21 -23.23 -24.48
N LEU A 411 6.26 -22.05 -23.86
CA LEU A 411 5.16 -21.56 -23.02
C LEU A 411 3.85 -21.48 -23.80
N HIS A 412 3.87 -20.99 -25.05
CA HIS A 412 2.68 -20.89 -25.89
C HIS A 412 2.14 -22.26 -26.33
N GLU A 413 3.00 -23.21 -26.65
CA GLU A 413 2.61 -24.48 -27.26
C GLU A 413 2.29 -25.57 -26.24
N GLN A 414 3.00 -25.60 -25.12
CA GLN A 414 3.00 -26.73 -24.17
C GLN A 414 2.35 -26.41 -22.83
N ILE A 415 2.32 -25.14 -22.42
CA ILE A 415 1.77 -24.77 -21.10
C ILE A 415 0.29 -24.45 -21.19
N GLN A 416 -0.50 -25.11 -20.33
CA GLN A 416 -1.94 -24.97 -20.20
C GLN A 416 -2.32 -24.83 -18.72
N ALA A 417 -3.60 -24.62 -18.43
CA ALA A 417 -4.09 -24.68 -17.06
C ALA A 417 -3.76 -26.04 -16.42
N SER A 418 -3.52 -26.04 -15.11
CA SER A 418 -3.06 -27.15 -14.28
C SER A 418 -1.59 -27.56 -14.45
N HIS A 419 -0.85 -27.01 -15.42
CA HIS A 419 0.61 -27.18 -15.47
C HIS A 419 1.30 -26.26 -14.46
N ASP A 420 2.50 -26.65 -14.03
CA ASP A 420 3.31 -25.85 -13.13
C ASP A 420 4.41 -25.10 -13.90
N ILE A 421 4.72 -23.89 -13.43
CA ILE A 421 5.87 -23.10 -13.87
C ILE A 421 6.75 -22.85 -12.64
N GLU A 422 8.04 -23.18 -12.73
CA GLU A 422 8.99 -22.82 -11.68
C GLU A 422 9.36 -21.34 -11.77
N ALA A 423 9.21 -20.63 -10.66
CA ALA A 423 9.55 -19.21 -10.57
C ALA A 423 10.19 -18.85 -9.23
N ARG A 424 10.97 -17.76 -9.22
CA ARG A 424 11.33 -17.03 -8.00
C ARG A 424 10.38 -15.88 -7.79
N ALA A 425 10.43 -15.24 -6.63
CA ALA A 425 9.66 -14.03 -6.41
C ALA A 425 10.02 -12.92 -7.40
N PRO A 426 9.09 -12.00 -7.70
CA PRO A 426 9.37 -10.86 -8.56
C PRO A 426 10.52 -10.00 -8.03
N GLN A 427 11.27 -9.42 -8.97
CA GLN A 427 12.42 -8.56 -8.71
C GLN A 427 12.52 -7.45 -9.76
N GLY A 428 13.41 -6.48 -9.54
CA GLY A 428 13.65 -5.36 -10.44
C GLY A 428 13.26 -4.00 -9.85
N HIS A 429 13.73 -2.93 -10.50
CA HIS A 429 13.67 -1.55 -10.00
C HIS A 429 12.83 -0.61 -10.88
N PHE A 430 12.26 -1.13 -11.97
CA PHE A 430 11.34 -0.39 -12.82
C PHE A 430 9.94 -0.38 -12.19
N THR A 431 9.77 0.39 -11.10
CA THR A 431 8.57 0.39 -10.27
C THR A 431 7.92 1.76 -10.17
N VAL A 432 6.60 1.77 -9.98
CA VAL A 432 5.82 3.01 -9.79
C VAL A 432 5.49 3.22 -8.32
N ASP A 433 5.58 4.46 -7.83
CA ASP A 433 4.87 4.86 -6.61
C ASP A 433 3.40 5.19 -6.99
N PRO A 434 2.43 4.33 -6.62
CA PRO A 434 1.03 4.55 -6.97
C PRO A 434 0.38 5.68 -6.15
N THR A 435 1.04 6.16 -5.09
CA THR A 435 0.53 7.19 -4.19
C THR A 435 1.07 8.59 -4.50
N GLU A 436 2.09 8.70 -5.35
CA GLU A 436 2.61 9.98 -5.83
C GLU A 436 1.49 10.86 -6.44
N ARG A 437 1.61 12.17 -6.26
CA ARG A 437 0.64 13.17 -6.73
C ARG A 437 0.91 13.62 -8.16
N ARG A 438 2.17 13.69 -8.55
CA ARG A 438 2.57 14.17 -9.88
C ARG A 438 1.96 13.26 -10.96
N PRO A 439 1.32 13.80 -12.00
CA PRO A 439 0.83 13.06 -13.16
C PRO A 439 1.77 11.98 -13.70
N LEU A 440 1.21 10.86 -14.15
CA LEU A 440 1.93 9.71 -14.68
C LEU A 440 1.73 9.55 -16.19
N VAL A 441 2.81 9.36 -16.94
CA VAL A 441 2.78 9.08 -18.38
C VAL A 441 3.41 7.71 -18.65
N LEU A 442 2.59 6.77 -19.08
CA LEU A 442 2.99 5.39 -19.40
C LEU A 442 3.09 5.23 -20.92
N LEU A 443 4.30 5.03 -21.46
CA LEU A 443 4.57 4.91 -22.89
C LEU A 443 5.01 3.48 -23.23
N ALA A 444 4.09 2.70 -23.79
CA ALA A 444 4.26 1.29 -24.11
C ALA A 444 4.42 1.07 -25.62
N ALA A 445 5.42 0.27 -26.02
CA ALA A 445 5.53 -0.25 -27.38
C ALA A 445 5.52 -1.79 -27.41
N GLY A 446 4.53 -2.36 -28.10
CA GLY A 446 4.35 -3.82 -28.20
C GLY A 446 4.14 -4.47 -26.83
N VAL A 447 4.90 -5.53 -26.53
CA VAL A 447 4.87 -6.20 -25.21
C VAL A 447 5.38 -5.30 -24.06
N GLY A 448 5.96 -4.13 -24.39
CA GLY A 448 6.15 -2.95 -23.53
C GLY A 448 5.04 -2.66 -22.54
N ILE A 449 3.81 -3.01 -22.90
CA ILE A 449 2.62 -2.75 -22.09
C ILE A 449 2.58 -3.55 -20.78
N THR A 450 3.27 -4.67 -20.64
CA THR A 450 3.07 -5.59 -19.52
C THR A 450 3.45 -5.01 -18.14
N PRO A 451 4.65 -4.42 -17.91
CA PRO A 451 4.94 -3.77 -16.64
C PRO A 451 4.06 -2.51 -16.44
N LEU A 452 3.77 -1.78 -17.52
CA LEU A 452 2.97 -0.55 -17.45
C LEU A 452 1.49 -0.83 -17.11
N LEU A 453 0.97 -1.99 -17.51
CA LEU A 453 -0.37 -2.45 -17.12
C LEU A 453 -0.42 -2.79 -15.64
N SER A 454 0.61 -3.46 -15.10
CA SER A 454 0.75 -3.68 -13.65
C SER A 454 0.74 -2.35 -12.89
N MET A 455 1.54 -1.38 -13.34
CA MET A 455 1.59 -0.02 -12.78
C MET A 455 0.22 0.66 -12.83
N LEU A 456 -0.46 0.62 -13.97
CA LEU A 456 -1.78 1.24 -14.14
C LEU A 456 -2.83 0.61 -13.22
N ARG A 457 -2.90 -0.72 -13.16
CA ARG A 457 -3.82 -1.44 -12.27
C ARG A 457 -3.61 -1.05 -10.82
N GLU A 458 -2.35 -0.98 -10.38
CA GLU A 458 -2.00 -0.62 -9.00
C GLU A 458 -2.33 0.85 -8.70
N VAL A 459 -2.01 1.78 -9.59
CA VAL A 459 -2.37 3.20 -9.46
C VAL A 459 -3.89 3.37 -9.31
N VAL A 460 -4.68 2.68 -10.14
CA VAL A 460 -6.15 2.74 -10.07
C VAL A 460 -6.69 2.12 -8.78
N TYR A 461 -6.11 1.00 -8.35
CA TYR A 461 -6.49 0.35 -7.10
C TYR A 461 -6.20 1.25 -5.89
N GLN A 462 -4.97 1.74 -5.77
CA GLN A 462 -4.53 2.59 -4.67
C GLN A 462 -5.30 3.91 -4.66
N GLY A 463 -5.47 4.52 -5.84
CA GLY A 463 -6.24 5.76 -5.98
C GLY A 463 -7.67 5.65 -5.44
N LYS A 464 -8.33 4.50 -5.63
CA LYS A 464 -9.63 4.20 -5.01
C LYS A 464 -9.50 3.98 -3.50
N ARG A 465 -8.53 3.17 -3.06
CA ARG A 465 -8.30 2.83 -1.63
C ARG A 465 -8.13 4.08 -0.77
N ILE A 466 -7.27 4.99 -1.20
CA ILE A 466 -6.95 6.24 -0.48
C ILE A 466 -7.83 7.42 -0.91
N SER A 467 -8.78 7.22 -1.84
CA SER A 467 -9.61 8.25 -2.51
C SER A 467 -8.80 9.45 -3.00
N ARG A 468 -7.67 9.16 -3.64
CA ARG A 468 -6.81 10.13 -4.31
C ARG A 468 -6.24 9.47 -5.55
N MET A 469 -6.93 9.62 -6.67
CA MET A 469 -6.49 9.07 -7.94
C MET A 469 -5.38 9.93 -8.56
N ARG A 470 -4.22 9.32 -8.81
CA ARG A 470 -3.12 9.92 -9.58
C ARG A 470 -3.56 10.06 -11.04
N PRO A 471 -3.47 11.25 -11.68
CA PRO A 471 -3.77 11.39 -13.11
C PRO A 471 -2.80 10.57 -13.96
N VAL A 472 -3.31 9.83 -14.96
CA VAL A 472 -2.51 8.94 -15.82
C VAL A 472 -2.84 9.13 -17.30
N TRP A 473 -1.81 9.15 -18.12
CA TRP A 473 -1.87 9.01 -19.57
C TRP A 473 -1.19 7.70 -19.97
N LEU A 474 -1.96 6.76 -20.51
CA LEU A 474 -1.42 5.55 -21.12
C LEU A 474 -1.38 5.74 -22.64
N VAL A 475 -0.20 5.59 -23.23
CA VAL A 475 -0.01 5.60 -24.68
C VAL A 475 0.56 4.25 -25.11
N GLN A 476 -0.24 3.46 -25.81
CA GLN A 476 0.12 2.13 -26.30
C GLN A 476 0.34 2.19 -27.81
N SER A 477 1.50 1.77 -28.29
CA SER A 477 1.81 1.71 -29.72
C SER A 477 2.18 0.30 -30.17
N VAL A 478 1.62 -0.14 -31.28
CA VAL A 478 1.88 -1.46 -31.86
C VAL A 478 2.07 -1.40 -33.38
N ARG A 479 2.41 -2.52 -34.02
CA ARG A 479 2.58 -2.58 -35.48
C ARG A 479 1.24 -2.66 -36.18
N HIS A 480 0.44 -3.66 -35.83
CA HIS A 480 -0.88 -3.91 -36.39
C HIS A 480 -1.96 -3.86 -35.32
N MET A 481 -3.20 -3.59 -35.72
CA MET A 481 -4.33 -3.54 -34.80
C MET A 481 -4.54 -4.86 -34.02
N ALA A 482 -4.21 -6.01 -34.64
CA ALA A 482 -4.28 -7.34 -34.02
C ALA A 482 -3.23 -7.58 -32.92
N ASP A 483 -2.31 -6.64 -32.72
CA ASP A 483 -1.26 -6.69 -31.69
C ASP A 483 -1.67 -5.93 -30.42
N LEU A 484 -2.80 -5.20 -30.44
CA LEU A 484 -3.30 -4.42 -29.30
C LEU A 484 -3.83 -5.35 -28.22
N ALA A 485 -2.94 -5.72 -27.29
CA ALA A 485 -3.30 -6.52 -26.12
C ALA A 485 -4.04 -5.72 -25.03
N PHE A 486 -4.82 -6.42 -24.21
CA PHE A 486 -5.49 -5.93 -22.99
C PHE A 486 -6.55 -4.83 -23.20
N ARG A 487 -7.22 -4.79 -24.36
CA ARG A 487 -8.21 -3.74 -24.65
C ARG A 487 -9.30 -3.66 -23.59
N GLU A 488 -9.98 -4.78 -23.34
CA GLU A 488 -11.14 -4.85 -22.43
C GLU A 488 -10.73 -4.44 -21.02
N GLU A 489 -9.61 -4.98 -20.52
CA GLU A 489 -9.07 -4.66 -19.20
C GLU A 489 -8.69 -3.18 -19.05
N ILE A 490 -8.09 -2.57 -20.07
CA ILE A 490 -7.78 -1.13 -20.06
C ILE A 490 -9.06 -0.30 -20.07
N ASP A 491 -10.09 -0.70 -20.82
CA ASP A 491 -11.37 0.01 -20.87
C ASP A 491 -12.11 -0.07 -19.52
N GLU A 492 -12.02 -1.20 -18.81
CA GLU A 492 -12.51 -1.33 -17.42
C GLU A 492 -11.77 -0.40 -16.44
N LEU A 493 -10.44 -0.27 -16.59
CA LEU A 493 -9.64 0.65 -15.79
C LEU A 493 -10.02 2.12 -16.07
N VAL A 494 -10.32 2.47 -17.32
CA VAL A 494 -10.85 3.80 -17.69
C VAL A 494 -12.19 4.04 -17.03
N ALA A 495 -13.12 3.08 -17.07
CA ALA A 495 -14.41 3.21 -16.42
C ALA A 495 -14.29 3.41 -14.89
N ARG A 496 -13.30 2.78 -14.26
CA ARG A 496 -13.03 2.93 -12.81
C ARG A 496 -12.36 4.26 -12.44
N ALA A 497 -11.46 4.75 -13.29
CA ALA A 497 -10.67 5.95 -13.01
C ALA A 497 -11.35 7.25 -13.47
N GLY A 498 -12.31 7.18 -14.40
CA GLY A 498 -13.02 8.33 -14.93
C GLY A 498 -12.09 9.29 -15.69
N ASP A 499 -12.22 10.59 -15.42
CA ASP A 499 -11.43 11.66 -16.07
C ASP A 499 -9.92 11.61 -15.75
N LYS A 500 -9.53 10.79 -14.77
CA LYS A 500 -8.15 10.66 -14.29
C LYS A 500 -7.31 9.69 -15.11
N LEU A 501 -7.90 8.88 -15.98
CA LEU A 501 -7.15 8.01 -16.90
C LEU A 501 -7.49 8.36 -18.35
N ARG A 502 -6.47 8.72 -19.12
CA ARG A 502 -6.57 8.93 -20.57
C ARG A 502 -5.75 7.87 -21.28
N VAL A 503 -6.35 7.24 -22.29
CA VAL A 503 -5.70 6.17 -23.06
C VAL A 503 -5.63 6.60 -24.52
N LEU A 504 -4.48 6.36 -25.15
CA LEU A 504 -4.27 6.57 -26.58
C LEU A 504 -3.59 5.34 -27.20
N ARG A 505 -4.21 4.79 -28.25
CA ARG A 505 -3.75 3.59 -28.95
C ARG A 505 -3.29 3.95 -30.37
N LEU A 506 -2.03 3.62 -30.65
CA LEU A 506 -1.38 3.91 -31.92
C LEU A 506 -1.05 2.64 -32.69
N VAL A 507 -1.24 2.70 -34.01
CA VAL A 507 -0.87 1.62 -34.93
C VAL A 507 0.03 2.18 -36.01
N SER A 508 1.24 1.63 -36.13
CA SER A 508 2.23 2.12 -37.10
C SER A 508 2.05 1.58 -38.52
N GLN A 509 1.27 0.52 -38.68
CA GLN A 509 0.84 -0.04 -39.97
C GLN A 509 -0.67 -0.31 -39.93
N PRO A 510 -1.51 0.75 -40.03
CA PRO A 510 -2.95 0.60 -40.02
C PRO A 510 -3.46 -0.18 -41.24
N PRO A 511 -4.63 -0.84 -41.17
CA PRO A 511 -5.26 -1.45 -42.34
C PRO A 511 -5.48 -0.43 -43.44
N THR A 512 -5.32 -0.83 -44.71
CA THR A 512 -5.44 0.06 -45.88
C THR A 512 -6.81 0.76 -45.98
N ASP A 513 -7.85 0.13 -45.45
CA ASP A 513 -9.23 0.61 -45.40
C ASP A 513 -9.67 1.11 -44.00
N GLY A 514 -8.82 0.93 -42.98
CA GLY A 514 -9.13 1.25 -41.59
C GLY A 514 -8.94 2.73 -41.26
N LYS A 515 -10.00 3.38 -40.78
CA LYS A 515 -9.92 4.79 -40.32
C LYS A 515 -9.61 4.88 -38.83
N ALA A 516 -8.87 5.91 -38.43
CA ALA A 516 -8.73 6.27 -37.02
C ALA A 516 -10.12 6.39 -36.35
N GLY A 517 -10.23 5.88 -35.13
CA GLY A 517 -11.50 5.68 -34.42
C GLY A 517 -12.14 4.31 -34.60
N GLN A 518 -11.62 3.46 -35.51
CA GLN A 518 -12.07 2.07 -35.70
C GLN A 518 -11.03 1.10 -35.13
N GLY A 519 -11.02 0.96 -33.80
CA GLY A 519 -10.11 0.05 -33.09
C GLY A 519 -8.71 0.62 -32.80
N TYR A 520 -8.34 1.78 -33.31
CA TYR A 520 -7.15 2.53 -32.87
C TYR A 520 -7.40 4.04 -32.99
N ASP A 521 -6.64 4.85 -32.28
CA ASP A 521 -6.89 6.29 -32.16
C ASP A 521 -6.06 7.10 -33.15
N VAL A 522 -4.77 6.77 -33.31
CA VAL A 522 -3.84 7.52 -34.17
C VAL A 522 -2.96 6.58 -34.98
N ALA A 523 -2.80 6.85 -36.27
CA ALA A 523 -1.82 6.14 -37.11
C ALA A 523 -0.42 6.72 -36.87
N GLY A 524 0.58 5.86 -36.68
CA GLY A 524 1.97 6.27 -36.49
C GLY A 524 2.64 5.64 -35.26
N ARG A 525 3.68 6.31 -34.77
CA ARG A 525 4.47 5.90 -33.59
C ARG A 525 4.41 7.00 -32.54
N ILE A 526 4.73 6.64 -31.30
CA ILE A 526 4.90 7.63 -30.22
C ILE A 526 6.17 8.42 -30.50
N ASP A 527 6.06 9.73 -30.52
CA ASP A 527 7.19 10.66 -30.59
C ASP A 527 6.93 11.88 -29.70
N VAL A 528 7.94 12.75 -29.58
CA VAL A 528 7.84 13.96 -28.75
C VAL A 528 6.79 14.94 -29.27
N ALA A 529 6.53 14.96 -30.59
CA ALA A 529 5.53 15.85 -31.18
C ALA A 529 4.12 15.47 -30.74
N LEU A 530 3.81 14.17 -30.73
CA LEU A 530 2.57 13.64 -30.19
C LEU A 530 2.40 13.97 -28.70
N LEU A 531 3.45 13.79 -27.89
CA LEU A 531 3.38 14.07 -26.45
C LEU A 531 3.06 15.54 -26.17
N LYS A 532 3.64 16.47 -26.94
CA LYS A 532 3.33 17.91 -26.83
C LYS A 532 1.89 18.26 -27.19
N GLN A 533 1.24 17.47 -28.04
CA GLN A 533 -0.17 17.67 -28.40
C GLN A 533 -1.11 17.05 -27.36
N LEU A 534 -0.70 15.92 -26.77
CA LEU A 534 -1.54 15.14 -25.84
C LEU A 534 -1.51 15.68 -24.40
N LEU A 535 -0.33 16.10 -23.93
CA LEU A 535 -0.09 16.46 -22.53
C LEU A 535 -0.27 17.96 -22.32
N PRO A 536 -1.10 18.37 -21.34
CA PRO A 536 -1.05 19.72 -20.80
C PRO A 536 0.34 20.10 -20.28
N LEU A 537 0.57 21.39 -20.01
CA LEU A 537 1.78 21.82 -19.32
C LEU A 537 1.66 21.47 -17.83
N ASP A 538 2.47 20.51 -17.36
CA ASP A 538 2.51 20.04 -15.97
C ASP A 538 3.87 19.36 -15.67
N ASP A 539 4.08 18.94 -14.43
CA ASP A 539 5.24 18.16 -13.98
C ASP A 539 4.90 16.65 -13.92
N TYR A 540 5.49 15.87 -14.82
CA TYR A 540 5.13 14.46 -15.08
C TYR A 540 6.26 13.49 -14.70
N ASP A 541 5.90 12.29 -14.23
CA ASP A 541 6.77 11.12 -14.37
C ASP A 541 6.51 10.39 -15.68
N TYR A 542 7.58 10.01 -16.38
CA TYR A 542 7.53 9.23 -17.61
C TYR A 542 8.05 7.82 -17.37
N TYR A 543 7.27 6.82 -17.77
CA TYR A 543 7.65 5.41 -17.74
C TYR A 543 7.63 4.85 -19.16
N LEU A 544 8.79 4.45 -19.65
CA LEU A 544 9.01 3.99 -21.02
C LEU A 544 9.30 2.50 -21.03
N CYS A 545 8.55 1.72 -21.80
CA CYS A 545 8.86 0.30 -21.96
C CYS A 545 8.61 -0.18 -23.39
N GLY A 546 9.63 -0.79 -24.00
CA GLY A 546 9.57 -1.21 -25.40
C GLY A 546 10.94 -1.59 -26.00
N PRO A 547 11.04 -1.63 -27.34
CA PRO A 547 12.31 -1.87 -28.04
C PRO A 547 13.36 -0.78 -27.75
N GLY A 548 14.64 -1.14 -27.73
CA GLY A 548 15.72 -0.21 -27.38
C GLY A 548 15.74 1.10 -28.19
N THR A 549 15.51 1.04 -29.51
CA THR A 549 15.47 2.25 -30.35
C THR A 549 14.29 3.17 -30.03
N PHE A 550 13.15 2.61 -29.62
CA PHE A 550 11.99 3.37 -29.16
C PHE A 550 12.28 4.07 -27.83
N THR A 551 12.83 3.32 -26.87
CA THR A 551 13.13 3.83 -25.53
C THR A 551 14.19 4.93 -25.59
N GLN A 552 15.29 4.73 -26.34
CA GLN A 552 16.35 5.74 -26.49
C GLN A 552 15.82 7.03 -27.16
N ALA A 553 15.06 6.91 -28.25
CA ALA A 553 14.56 8.08 -28.97
C ALA A 553 13.62 8.95 -28.11
N LEU A 554 12.76 8.32 -27.31
CA LEU A 554 11.88 9.04 -26.37
C LEU A 554 12.67 9.63 -25.20
N TYR A 555 13.63 8.89 -24.63
CA TYR A 555 14.51 9.39 -23.59
C TYR A 555 15.25 10.66 -24.04
N ASP A 556 15.96 10.61 -25.17
CA ASP A 556 16.68 11.77 -25.72
C ASP A 556 15.74 12.94 -26.00
N GLY A 557 14.53 12.62 -26.49
CA GLY A 557 13.48 13.58 -26.74
C GLY A 557 13.02 14.32 -25.48
N LEU A 558 12.74 13.59 -24.40
CA LEU A 558 12.32 14.15 -23.11
C LEU A 558 13.45 14.96 -22.46
N ARG A 559 14.70 14.48 -22.56
CA ARG A 559 15.88 15.22 -22.09
C ARG A 559 16.06 16.55 -22.84
N LYS A 560 15.83 16.58 -24.15
CA LYS A 560 15.80 17.83 -24.95
C LYS A 560 14.67 18.78 -24.52
N LEU A 561 13.58 18.27 -23.96
CA LEU A 561 12.53 19.08 -23.33
C LEU A 561 12.87 19.51 -21.90
N ARG A 562 14.08 19.22 -21.41
CA ARG A 562 14.55 19.54 -20.05
C ARG A 562 13.80 18.81 -18.94
N ILE A 563 13.18 17.67 -19.25
CA ILE A 563 12.64 16.77 -18.22
C ILE A 563 13.82 16.19 -17.42
N PRO A 564 13.82 16.31 -16.08
CA PRO A 564 14.87 15.73 -15.24
C PRO A 564 15.03 14.21 -15.41
N ASP A 565 16.25 13.69 -15.30
CA ASP A 565 16.53 12.26 -15.54
C ASP A 565 15.82 11.33 -14.53
N ASP A 566 15.70 11.78 -13.29
CA ASP A 566 14.99 11.12 -12.19
C ASP A 566 13.47 11.09 -12.38
N ARG A 567 12.95 11.77 -13.41
CA ARG A 567 11.54 11.71 -13.85
C ARG A 567 11.33 10.80 -15.06
N ILE A 568 12.39 10.21 -15.61
CA ILE A 568 12.34 9.34 -16.79
C ILE A 568 12.80 7.94 -16.41
N HIS A 569 11.82 7.08 -16.18
CA HIS A 569 12.00 5.67 -15.87
C HIS A 569 11.88 4.87 -17.17
N ALA A 570 12.79 3.93 -17.40
CA ALA A 570 12.83 3.21 -18.66
C ALA A 570 13.35 1.78 -18.50
N GLU A 571 12.69 0.85 -19.20
CA GLU A 571 13.10 -0.54 -19.33
C GLU A 571 13.06 -0.96 -20.82
N THR A 572 14.02 -1.80 -21.22
CA THR A 572 14.09 -2.35 -22.58
C THR A 572 13.94 -3.85 -22.56
N PHE A 573 13.09 -4.40 -23.42
CA PHE A 573 13.03 -5.85 -23.64
C PHE A 573 14.23 -6.31 -24.48
N GLY A 574 15.09 -7.15 -23.90
CA GLY A 574 16.35 -7.60 -24.49
C GLY A 574 17.57 -7.03 -23.75
N PRO A 575 18.74 -6.94 -24.40
CA PRO A 575 19.93 -6.32 -23.81
C PRO A 575 19.64 -4.88 -23.40
N SER A 576 20.06 -4.50 -22.19
CA SER A 576 19.97 -3.10 -21.73
C SER A 576 20.84 -2.23 -22.63
N THR A 577 20.20 -1.38 -23.43
CA THR A 577 20.86 -0.56 -24.47
C THR A 577 20.65 0.94 -24.25
N LEU A 578 19.94 1.33 -23.20
CA LEU A 578 19.67 2.73 -22.89
C LEU A 578 20.96 3.43 -22.44
N VAL A 579 21.36 4.45 -23.19
CA VAL A 579 22.45 5.36 -22.83
C VAL A 579 21.82 6.60 -22.19
N ARG A 580 22.10 6.81 -20.91
CA ARG A 580 21.65 7.99 -20.16
C ARG A 580 22.64 9.14 -20.28
N ASP A 581 22.10 10.35 -20.30
CA ASP A 581 22.87 11.60 -20.30
C ASP A 581 23.25 11.96 -18.86
N ILE A 582 24.52 11.78 -18.50
CA ILE A 582 25.04 11.90 -17.12
C ILE A 582 25.29 13.37 -16.73
N GLU A 583 25.07 14.35 -17.64
CA GLU A 583 25.56 15.72 -17.45
C GLU A 583 24.99 16.52 -16.26
N ILE A 584 24.00 16.03 -15.48
CA ILE A 584 23.36 16.86 -14.42
C ILE A 584 23.15 16.16 -13.05
N SER A 585 23.39 14.86 -12.86
CA SER A 585 23.06 14.22 -11.57
C SER A 585 24.16 13.28 -11.07
N VAL A 586 24.96 13.79 -10.12
CA VAL A 586 25.98 13.12 -9.29
C VAL A 586 27.11 12.47 -10.12
N PRO A 587 28.41 12.78 -9.87
CA PRO A 587 29.47 12.08 -10.58
C PRO A 587 29.34 10.58 -10.31
N ALA A 588 29.11 9.79 -11.36
CA ALA A 588 29.21 8.35 -11.29
C ALA A 588 30.58 8.04 -10.67
N ALA A 589 30.62 7.22 -9.62
CA ALA A 589 31.87 6.86 -8.98
C ALA A 589 32.84 6.36 -10.05
N GLU A 590 34.02 6.98 -10.16
CA GLU A 590 35.02 6.59 -11.16
C GLU A 590 35.34 5.11 -10.96
N GLN A 591 34.95 4.29 -11.94
CA GLN A 591 35.27 2.88 -11.94
C GLN A 591 36.77 2.72 -12.18
N VAL A 592 37.40 1.76 -11.51
CA VAL A 592 38.75 1.33 -11.91
C VAL A 592 38.67 0.85 -13.37
N PRO A 593 39.62 1.25 -14.24
CA PRO A 593 39.63 0.82 -15.63
C PRO A 593 39.62 -0.70 -15.77
N ALA A 594 39.05 -1.21 -16.87
CA ALA A 594 39.15 -2.62 -17.21
C ALA A 594 40.62 -3.09 -17.25
N ALA A 595 40.88 -4.32 -16.81
CA ALA A 595 42.22 -4.88 -16.81
C ALA A 595 42.80 -4.94 -18.24
N SER A 596 44.03 -4.45 -18.39
CA SER A 596 44.80 -4.51 -19.64
C SER A 596 45.70 -5.74 -19.77
N GLU A 597 45.73 -6.58 -18.73
CA GLU A 597 46.51 -7.81 -18.65
C GLU A 597 45.60 -8.98 -18.27
N ALA A 598 46.10 -10.20 -18.44
CA ALA A 598 45.36 -11.40 -18.11
C ALA A 598 45.10 -11.49 -16.60
N VAL A 599 43.86 -11.77 -16.20
CA VAL A 599 43.47 -11.84 -14.78
C VAL A 599 43.07 -13.26 -14.42
N LYS A 600 43.64 -13.79 -13.33
CA LYS A 600 43.18 -15.05 -12.73
C LYS A 600 41.81 -14.86 -12.07
N VAL A 601 40.82 -15.62 -12.53
CA VAL A 601 39.46 -15.67 -11.98
C VAL A 601 39.21 -17.02 -11.32
N LEU A 602 38.84 -17.00 -10.04
CA LEU A 602 38.52 -18.18 -9.24
C LEU A 602 37.01 -18.27 -9.04
N PHE A 603 36.43 -19.41 -9.40
CA PHE A 603 35.03 -19.76 -9.19
C PHE A 603 34.94 -20.67 -7.96
N SER A 604 34.81 -20.08 -6.78
CA SER A 604 35.04 -20.78 -5.51
C SER A 604 34.02 -21.88 -5.25
N SER A 605 32.76 -21.69 -5.65
CA SER A 605 31.67 -22.65 -5.45
C SER A 605 31.87 -23.94 -6.26
N SER A 606 32.53 -23.83 -7.42
CA SER A 606 32.82 -24.95 -8.31
C SER A 606 34.26 -25.45 -8.24
N ALA A 607 35.10 -24.82 -7.40
CA ALA A 607 36.54 -25.05 -7.31
C ALA A 607 37.26 -25.00 -8.68
N LYS A 608 36.74 -24.20 -9.63
CA LYS A 608 37.34 -24.02 -10.95
C LYS A 608 38.15 -22.73 -11.00
N GLU A 609 39.19 -22.73 -11.84
CA GLU A 609 39.96 -21.55 -12.17
C GLU A 609 39.95 -21.28 -13.67
N ALA A 610 39.96 -20.00 -14.03
CA ALA A 610 40.07 -19.53 -15.39
C ALA A 610 41.00 -18.32 -15.44
N ARG A 611 41.48 -18.01 -16.64
CA ARG A 611 42.20 -16.78 -16.92
C ARG A 611 41.37 -15.98 -17.92
N TRP A 612 41.00 -14.77 -17.52
CA TRP A 612 40.35 -13.80 -18.37
C TRP A 612 41.41 -13.03 -19.16
N GLU A 613 41.19 -12.83 -20.46
CA GLU A 613 42.10 -12.07 -21.33
C GLU A 613 41.44 -10.76 -21.77
N PRO A 614 42.18 -9.65 -21.91
CA PRO A 614 41.63 -8.40 -22.40
C PRO A 614 40.85 -8.58 -23.72
N GLY A 615 39.57 -8.21 -23.70
CA GLY A 615 38.69 -8.33 -24.87
C GLY A 615 38.02 -9.70 -25.06
N SER A 616 38.24 -10.68 -24.17
CA SER A 616 37.63 -12.02 -24.25
C SER A 616 36.17 -12.09 -23.80
N GLY A 617 35.48 -10.95 -23.69
CA GLY A 617 34.09 -10.88 -23.23
C GLY A 617 33.95 -10.72 -21.71
N THR A 618 32.74 -10.97 -21.22
CA THR A 618 32.30 -10.78 -19.83
C THR A 618 32.71 -11.94 -18.92
N LEU A 619 32.61 -11.74 -17.60
CA LEU A 619 32.82 -12.80 -16.61
C LEU A 619 31.82 -13.96 -16.76
N LEU A 620 30.59 -13.68 -17.22
CA LEU A 620 29.61 -14.70 -17.58
C LEU A 620 30.13 -15.59 -18.72
N GLU A 621 30.58 -14.99 -19.81
CA GLU A 621 31.09 -15.72 -20.98
C GLU A 621 32.33 -16.55 -20.62
N LEU A 622 33.19 -16.03 -19.74
CA LEU A 622 34.33 -16.79 -19.19
C LEU A 622 33.88 -18.02 -18.41
N ALA A 623 32.85 -17.89 -17.56
CA ALA A 623 32.30 -19.00 -16.79
C ALA A 623 31.69 -20.07 -17.72
N GLU A 624 30.88 -19.65 -18.70
CA GLU A 624 30.27 -20.53 -19.72
C GLU A 624 31.33 -21.29 -20.51
N ALA A 625 32.40 -20.61 -20.94
CA ALA A 625 33.53 -21.22 -21.65
C ALA A 625 34.29 -22.27 -20.83
N ARG A 626 34.09 -22.30 -19.49
CA ARG A 626 34.66 -23.30 -18.57
C ARG A 626 33.66 -24.37 -18.17
N GLY A 627 32.53 -24.44 -18.86
CA GLY A 627 31.45 -25.39 -18.58
C GLY A 627 30.82 -25.15 -17.20
N LEU A 628 30.78 -23.90 -16.75
CA LEU A 628 29.93 -23.49 -15.63
C LEU A 628 28.59 -22.99 -16.18
N ASN A 629 27.55 -23.13 -15.36
CA ASN A 629 26.18 -22.73 -15.72
C ASN A 629 25.64 -21.71 -14.71
N PRO A 630 26.29 -20.54 -14.54
CA PRO A 630 25.75 -19.50 -13.67
C PRO A 630 24.37 -19.07 -14.18
N GLU A 631 23.48 -18.69 -13.27
CA GLU A 631 22.15 -18.22 -13.64
C GLU A 631 22.25 -16.88 -14.40
N PHE A 632 21.53 -16.71 -15.50
CA PHE A 632 21.47 -15.43 -16.22
C PHE A 632 20.16 -15.27 -17.02
N SER A 633 19.87 -14.05 -17.46
CA SER A 633 18.77 -13.79 -18.39
C SER A 633 19.07 -12.68 -19.41
N CYS A 634 19.10 -11.40 -18.99
CA CYS A 634 19.17 -10.25 -19.91
C CYS A 634 20.51 -10.03 -20.63
N ARG A 635 21.62 -10.56 -20.08
CA ARG A 635 23.01 -10.29 -20.52
C ARG A 635 23.39 -8.80 -20.66
N GLY A 636 22.76 -7.92 -19.87
CA GLY A 636 23.00 -6.47 -19.93
C GLY A 636 22.85 -5.74 -18.60
N GLY A 637 22.86 -6.46 -17.48
CA GLY A 637 22.83 -5.84 -16.15
C GLY A 637 21.51 -5.16 -15.77
N SER A 638 20.37 -5.54 -16.35
CA SER A 638 19.04 -4.97 -16.00
C SER A 638 18.17 -5.90 -15.15
N CYS A 639 18.29 -7.22 -15.31
CA CYS A 639 17.36 -8.16 -14.66
C CYS A 639 17.82 -8.69 -13.28
N GLY A 640 19.10 -8.54 -12.93
CA GLY A 640 19.69 -9.06 -11.69
C GLY A 640 19.93 -10.57 -11.60
N THR A 641 19.48 -11.40 -12.57
CA THR A 641 19.64 -12.87 -12.50
C THR A 641 21.11 -13.33 -12.45
N CYS A 642 22.03 -12.59 -13.07
CA CYS A 642 23.47 -12.91 -13.11
C CYS A 642 24.25 -12.43 -11.88
N LYS A 643 23.56 -12.06 -10.80
CA LYS A 643 24.16 -11.54 -9.58
C LYS A 643 24.85 -12.68 -8.82
N THR A 644 26.11 -12.49 -8.46
CA THR A 644 26.89 -13.39 -7.61
C THR A 644 27.73 -12.59 -6.63
N ARG A 645 28.22 -13.24 -5.57
CA ARG A 645 29.08 -12.62 -4.58
C ARG A 645 30.52 -12.61 -5.06
N MET A 646 31.19 -11.47 -4.89
CA MET A 646 32.61 -11.27 -5.15
C MET A 646 33.32 -11.11 -3.80
N THR A 647 34.15 -12.08 -3.44
CA THR A 647 34.85 -12.12 -2.14
C THR A 647 36.21 -11.44 -2.18
N GLN A 648 36.80 -11.30 -3.37
CA GLN A 648 38.09 -10.66 -3.58
C GLN A 648 38.19 -10.09 -5.01
N GLY A 649 38.87 -8.96 -5.15
CA GLY A 649 39.09 -8.27 -6.43
C GLY A 649 38.09 -7.15 -6.70
N GLN A 650 38.15 -6.56 -7.88
CA GLN A 650 37.25 -5.52 -8.37
C GLN A 650 36.88 -5.78 -9.83
N VAL A 651 35.77 -5.17 -10.26
CA VAL A 651 35.29 -5.28 -11.63
C VAL A 651 35.06 -3.92 -12.26
N HIS A 652 35.11 -3.92 -13.58
CA HIS A 652 34.69 -2.84 -14.44
C HIS A 652 33.43 -3.27 -15.19
N TYR A 653 32.41 -2.41 -15.19
CA TYR A 653 31.19 -2.62 -15.96
C TYR A 653 31.31 -1.97 -17.33
N LEU A 654 31.24 -2.78 -18.39
CA LEU A 654 31.32 -2.32 -19.78
C LEU A 654 30.18 -1.35 -20.14
N THR A 655 29.02 -1.57 -19.51
CA THR A 655 27.85 -0.68 -19.54
C THR A 655 27.37 -0.53 -18.11
N GLN A 656 27.06 0.69 -17.68
CA GLN A 656 26.52 0.93 -16.34
C GLN A 656 25.24 0.08 -16.15
N PRO A 657 25.19 -0.83 -15.16
CA PRO A 657 24.02 -1.65 -14.94
C PRO A 657 22.85 -0.80 -14.45
N ALA A 658 21.65 -1.15 -14.90
CA ALA A 658 20.40 -0.56 -14.41
C ALA A 658 19.97 -1.20 -13.08
N GLU A 659 20.37 -2.46 -12.85
CA GLU A 659 20.20 -3.15 -11.59
C GLU A 659 21.26 -2.65 -10.57
N PRO A 660 20.85 -2.12 -9.41
CA PRO A 660 21.74 -1.81 -8.31
C PRO A 660 22.49 -3.05 -7.83
N VAL A 661 23.75 -2.85 -7.47
CA VAL A 661 24.65 -3.90 -6.99
C VAL A 661 25.10 -3.53 -5.59
N ALA A 662 24.83 -4.39 -4.60
CA ALA A 662 25.26 -4.15 -3.23
C ALA A 662 26.78 -4.36 -3.08
N GLU A 663 27.35 -3.88 -1.98
CA GLU A 663 28.76 -4.11 -1.67
C GLU A 663 29.06 -5.62 -1.61
N GLY A 664 30.10 -6.05 -2.34
CA GLY A 664 30.47 -7.46 -2.43
C GLY A 664 29.63 -8.29 -3.41
N GLU A 665 28.71 -7.68 -4.16
CA GLU A 665 28.00 -8.34 -5.27
C GLU A 665 28.54 -7.89 -6.64
N VAL A 666 28.30 -8.70 -7.67
CA VAL A 666 28.64 -8.38 -9.06
C VAL A 666 27.64 -8.96 -10.05
N LEU A 667 27.33 -8.20 -11.11
CA LEU A 667 26.57 -8.68 -12.27
C LEU A 667 27.55 -9.19 -13.34
N ILE A 668 27.87 -10.48 -13.32
CA ILE A 668 28.92 -11.06 -14.18
C ILE A 668 28.62 -10.98 -15.68
N CYS A 669 27.35 -10.74 -16.03
CA CYS A 669 26.90 -10.68 -17.41
C CYS A 669 27.19 -9.37 -18.15
N CYS A 670 27.68 -8.34 -17.46
CA CYS A 670 28.17 -7.09 -18.05
C CYS A 670 29.47 -6.57 -17.41
N ALA A 671 30.07 -7.37 -16.53
CA ALA A 671 31.30 -7.07 -15.82
C ALA A 671 32.51 -7.77 -16.45
N VAL A 672 33.65 -7.10 -16.37
CA VAL A 672 34.99 -7.63 -16.66
C VAL A 672 35.91 -7.34 -15.46
N PRO A 673 37.05 -8.03 -15.29
CA PRO A 673 38.01 -7.68 -14.24
C PRO A 673 38.50 -6.24 -14.35
N ALA A 674 38.62 -5.55 -13.22
CA ALA A 674 39.27 -4.24 -13.15
C ALA A 674 40.79 -4.37 -13.02
N GLN A 675 41.53 -3.33 -13.42
CA GLN A 675 42.98 -3.27 -13.32
C GLN A 675 43.45 -3.52 -11.88
N GLY A 676 44.46 -4.38 -11.70
CA GLY A 676 44.99 -4.76 -10.39
C GLY A 676 44.17 -5.82 -9.63
N SER A 677 43.10 -6.35 -10.22
CA SER A 677 42.26 -7.38 -9.60
C SER A 677 42.81 -8.79 -9.80
N GLU A 678 43.91 -9.16 -9.12
CA GLU A 678 44.43 -10.53 -9.19
C GLU A 678 44.70 -11.14 -7.79
N PRO A 679 44.08 -12.29 -7.44
CA PRO A 679 42.97 -12.95 -8.14
C PRO A 679 41.64 -12.20 -7.97
N LEU A 680 40.75 -12.34 -8.96
CA LEU A 680 39.32 -12.06 -8.82
C LEU A 680 38.62 -13.34 -8.33
N VAL A 681 37.83 -13.29 -7.26
CA VAL A 681 37.18 -14.47 -6.67
C VAL A 681 35.66 -14.27 -6.64
N LEU A 682 34.94 -15.20 -7.29
CA LEU A 682 33.49 -15.22 -7.43
C LEU A 682 32.90 -16.48 -6.78
N GLU A 683 31.82 -16.35 -6.04
CA GLU A 683 31.02 -17.48 -5.50
C GLU A 683 30.09 -18.07 -6.58
N ALA A 684 30.62 -18.34 -7.77
CA ALA A 684 29.87 -18.82 -8.94
C ALA A 684 30.28 -20.22 -9.40
#